data_AF-A0A8S1H441-F1
#
_entry.id   AF-A0A8S1H441-F1
#
_cell.length_a   1.000
_cell.length_b   1.000
_cell.length_c   1.000
_cell.angle_alpha   90.00
_cell.angle_beta   90.00
_cell.angle_gamma   90.00
#
_symmetry.space_group_name_H-M   'P 1'
#
loop_
_entity.id
_entity.type
_entity.pdbx_description
1 polymer ?
#
loop_
_entity_poly.entity_id
_entity_poly.type
_entity_poly.pdbx_seq_one_letter_code
_entity_poly.pdbx_strand_id
1 'polypeptide(L)'
;MASNALGEQLAANLMKAAQVLEEQLDSEMNKLENLDEDDLEVIRRKRIEQMKKAQQARVEMLSQGHGKYEEVADEKDFFEATKKSNKVVCLFYLPSNFRCKIVDKHFEILAKRHIGTRFIKIDAEKAHFLTSRLNIRVIPTIAIVLNQQTVDYIRGFDDLGGKDEFTTEVLESRLAKSEVLTIEKKRVEPQKKKIIRSGHGEYDNEEDCKQVMSVTEGKKPSVSEVFPEEIEENEVNEDKVLCKEDTSWIDVGDVKFGFTTQYENVPQLQLQNAVHFAACSYSGPIALAHTQTTSTWFVSIRTCSGRILKRKLEIPDAFAIEWTRGHCLLVVNNRGNATIYSSLGEQISDFFFSTNIRELRSLKTFVTSSDSGAAILDNEERIFVVNSVAEPVVWSMNSPTKEKPTTWTVFQPQQLLTRVLFVVGSQFYMGSQGEELAIQPQAAAWAISPCDYVQSVVNEARDRIALLTSTDKVQVVSADLEIIYASLRISQHEVSNCLSFGWVTSNGLFAQLSPSSVLLINYSDISEEEAIVYERPFKSSRIGVECDGIRVFEEDRVEFITVANDAQRAVLGVASAADGALLHEAAQWLSTPKSHQSYEYAMQIRDMKSAIDDCISSASEAWQTPLQKMLLKAARFGMAFTTSSYDTANFMRVIRELRALNELHSSRTGIPLTHHQLRAIGETCMINRLIDMGAYGVAVRVAQWLCGESSEYVDRVLMEWVRRAIRQMANSPQRYEKQPMIELEEKLSKKLLQFPHVSIADAARRAIDEKLPQLARLFIRRETDDSNHVRILLQLDDVPAALERAANAQRPQLIHQVVRHLMTGQRRAEYELAIRKIPLAQCLYQDLVRQESDGKGAGRQMLALLEQASDFERQTLYHLDAAQKEKNPSERLNSLRRAKDAAHSLGDRAIEEIINDVTAFTPSQIERRQTHMSIRDTVLEYAHDAQKIAQIRHQVKLSEKQVYLWTIEGLVKNGRMEQLFDMAQRKSPVGYVPFIKACIRYKRPEECKKYLAKVHGYADLVAANIAMKNYVEAAKMAFDRRDRETLQAIFLKSHEDPASYGKVAQLIRSL
;
A
#
# COMPACT_ATOMS: atom_id res chain seq x y z
N MET A 1 -2.88 45.12 9.54
CA MET A 1 -3.98 44.60 10.38
C MET A 1 -5.36 44.64 9.70
N ALA A 2 -5.64 45.52 8.72
CA ALA A 2 -6.95 45.60 8.06
C ALA A 2 -7.23 44.49 7.00
N SER A 3 -6.22 43.84 6.42
CA SER A 3 -6.45 42.78 5.40
C SER A 3 -6.90 41.44 5.99
N ASN A 4 -6.47 41.10 7.22
CA ASN A 4 -6.86 39.85 7.86
C ASN A 4 -8.31 39.88 8.35
N ALA A 5 -8.79 41.04 8.81
CA ALA A 5 -10.17 41.21 9.26
C ALA A 5 -11.19 41.08 8.09
N LEU A 6 -10.82 41.52 6.89
CA LEU A 6 -11.67 41.38 5.70
C LEU A 6 -11.73 39.92 5.23
N GLY A 7 -10.62 39.19 5.31
CA GLY A 7 -10.57 37.75 5.01
C GLY A 7 -11.42 36.91 5.97
N GLU A 8 -11.38 37.24 7.28
CA GLU A 8 -12.20 36.59 8.29
C GLU A 8 -13.70 36.91 8.14
N GLN A 9 -14.06 38.16 7.81
CA GLN A 9 -15.45 38.51 7.50
C GLN A 9 -15.97 37.83 6.22
N LEU A 10 -15.14 37.70 5.19
CA LEU A 10 -15.53 37.01 3.96
C LEU A 10 -15.72 35.50 4.21
N ALA A 11 -14.84 34.89 4.99
CA ALA A 11 -14.94 33.49 5.38
C ALA A 11 -16.18 33.23 6.26
N ALA A 12 -16.48 34.13 7.22
CA ALA A 12 -17.67 34.02 8.06
C ALA A 12 -18.97 34.21 7.25
N ASN A 13 -18.98 35.11 6.26
CA ASN A 13 -20.12 35.30 5.37
C ASN A 13 -20.31 34.11 4.41
N LEU A 14 -19.22 33.49 3.93
CA LEU A 14 -19.27 32.26 3.14
C LEU A 14 -19.78 31.07 3.95
N MET A 15 -19.38 30.92 5.21
CA MET A 15 -19.92 29.89 6.10
C MET A 15 -21.40 30.11 6.39
N LYS A 16 -21.85 31.34 6.65
CA LYS A 16 -23.28 31.64 6.82
C LYS A 16 -24.09 31.36 5.55
N ALA A 17 -23.55 31.70 4.38
CA ALA A 17 -24.21 31.38 3.11
C ALA A 17 -24.29 29.86 2.86
N ALA A 18 -23.24 29.11 3.23
CA ALA A 18 -23.22 27.65 3.16
C ALA A 18 -24.22 27.02 4.14
N GLN A 19 -24.30 27.52 5.39
CA GLN A 19 -25.26 27.03 6.38
C GLN A 19 -26.71 27.31 5.99
N VAL A 20 -27.01 28.48 5.41
CA VAL A 20 -28.36 28.78 4.91
C VAL A 20 -28.73 27.89 3.71
N LEU A 21 -27.74 27.56 2.86
CA LEU A 21 -27.92 26.61 1.77
C LEU A 21 -28.12 25.17 2.27
N GLU A 22 -27.38 24.75 3.30
CA GLU A 22 -27.57 23.46 3.96
C GLU A 22 -28.92 23.38 4.65
N GLU A 23 -29.35 24.39 5.41
CA GLU A 23 -30.68 24.42 6.01
C GLU A 23 -31.81 24.42 4.97
N GLN A 24 -31.62 25.11 3.83
CA GLN A 24 -32.57 25.03 2.72
C GLN A 24 -32.61 23.62 2.11
N LEU A 25 -31.46 22.99 1.88
CA LEU A 25 -31.34 21.62 1.39
C LEU A 25 -31.93 20.60 2.36
N ASP A 26 -31.69 20.74 3.66
CA ASP A 26 -32.22 19.88 4.71
C ASP A 26 -33.73 20.09 4.88
N SER A 27 -34.24 21.31 4.66
CA SER A 27 -35.68 21.57 4.65
C SER A 27 -36.38 21.01 3.40
N GLU A 28 -35.70 21.01 2.24
CA GLU A 28 -36.18 20.34 1.03
C GLU A 28 -36.11 18.83 1.16
N MET A 29 -35.05 18.29 1.78
CA MET A 29 -34.91 16.86 2.08
C MET A 29 -35.98 16.39 3.06
N ASN A 30 -36.22 17.10 4.16
CA ASN A 30 -37.30 16.78 5.11
C ASN A 30 -38.70 16.90 4.47
N LYS A 31 -38.88 17.79 3.50
CA LYS A 31 -40.11 17.84 2.70
C LYS A 31 -40.24 16.66 1.75
N LEU A 32 -39.13 16.19 1.16
CA LEU A 32 -39.11 15.03 0.27
C LEU A 32 -39.24 13.70 1.03
N GLU A 33 -38.76 13.64 2.26
CA GLU A 33 -38.87 12.48 3.16
C GLU A 33 -40.27 12.31 3.76
N ASN A 34 -41.06 13.39 3.84
CA ASN A 34 -42.45 13.38 4.33
C ASN A 34 -43.51 13.43 3.21
N LEU A 35 -43.17 13.01 1.98
CA LEU A 35 -44.16 12.91 0.90
C LEU A 35 -44.95 11.59 1.01
N ASP A 36 -46.26 11.70 1.10
CA ASP A 36 -47.18 10.55 1.10
C ASP A 36 -47.28 9.91 -0.30
N GLU A 37 -47.81 8.68 -0.40
CA GLU A 37 -47.92 7.92 -1.65
C GLU A 37 -48.67 8.68 -2.77
N ASP A 38 -49.65 9.52 -2.42
CA ASP A 38 -50.42 10.34 -3.37
C ASP A 38 -49.58 11.49 -3.98
N ASP A 39 -48.64 12.06 -3.22
CA ASP A 39 -47.75 13.13 -3.72
C ASP A 39 -46.68 12.57 -4.68
N LEU A 40 -46.21 11.35 -4.42
CA LEU A 40 -45.32 10.61 -5.32
C LEU A 40 -46.01 10.28 -6.64
N GLU A 41 -47.31 9.94 -6.62
CA GLU A 41 -48.11 9.77 -7.84
C GLU A 41 -48.25 11.07 -8.65
N VAL A 42 -48.46 12.21 -7.99
CA VAL A 42 -48.55 13.52 -8.66
C VAL A 42 -47.22 13.90 -9.31
N ILE A 43 -46.10 13.66 -8.63
CA ILE A 43 -44.76 13.87 -9.20
C ILE A 43 -44.50 12.92 -10.38
N ARG A 44 -44.95 11.66 -10.29
CA ARG A 44 -44.86 10.68 -11.37
C ARG A 44 -45.67 11.11 -12.59
N ARG A 45 -46.91 11.58 -12.42
CA ARG A 45 -47.74 12.14 -13.49
C ARG A 45 -47.10 13.38 -14.12
N LYS A 46 -46.59 14.32 -13.32
CA LYS A 46 -45.89 15.52 -13.81
C LYS A 46 -44.63 15.18 -14.61
N ARG A 47 -43.83 14.20 -14.18
CA ARG A 47 -42.66 13.71 -14.94
C ARG A 47 -43.07 13.02 -16.23
N ILE A 48 -44.13 12.21 -16.23
CA ILE A 48 -44.66 11.57 -17.44
C ILE A 48 -45.14 12.63 -18.44
N GLU A 49 -45.82 13.67 -17.99
CA GLU A 49 -46.30 14.76 -18.85
C GLU A 49 -45.13 15.60 -19.41
N GLN A 50 -44.12 15.90 -18.59
CA GLN A 50 -42.89 16.56 -19.03
C GLN A 50 -42.13 15.72 -20.08
N MET A 51 -42.01 14.41 -19.87
CA MET A 51 -41.39 13.51 -20.85
C MET A 51 -42.20 13.41 -22.14
N LYS A 52 -43.55 13.36 -22.07
CA LYS A 52 -44.41 13.37 -23.26
C LYS A 52 -44.27 14.68 -24.06
N LYS A 53 -44.23 15.84 -23.39
CA LYS A 53 -44.02 17.15 -24.04
C LYS A 53 -42.63 17.24 -24.67
N ALA A 54 -41.58 16.77 -23.99
CA ALA A 54 -40.23 16.73 -24.54
C ALA A 54 -40.12 15.79 -25.76
N GLN A 55 -40.80 14.65 -25.72
CA GLN A 55 -40.87 13.71 -26.85
C GLN A 55 -41.59 14.32 -28.05
N GLN A 56 -42.74 14.97 -27.85
CA GLN A 56 -43.48 15.64 -28.92
C GLN A 56 -42.66 16.76 -29.56
N ALA A 57 -42.03 17.61 -28.75
CA ALA A 57 -41.14 18.67 -29.24
C ALA A 57 -39.95 18.11 -30.02
N ARG A 58 -39.38 16.98 -29.59
CA ARG A 58 -38.28 16.29 -30.32
C ARG A 58 -38.74 15.75 -31.67
N VAL A 59 -39.93 15.16 -31.77
CA VAL A 59 -40.50 14.67 -33.03
C VAL A 59 -40.78 15.83 -33.98
N GLU A 60 -41.32 16.94 -33.47
CA GLU A 60 -41.56 18.15 -34.25
C GLU A 60 -40.25 18.76 -34.79
N MET A 61 -39.21 18.88 -33.96
CA MET A 61 -37.87 19.33 -34.39
C MET A 61 -37.26 18.41 -35.46
N LEU A 62 -37.39 17.10 -35.32
CA LEU A 62 -36.94 16.13 -36.34
C LEU A 62 -37.70 16.31 -37.67
N SER A 63 -39.02 16.57 -37.62
CA SER A 63 -39.83 16.85 -38.82
C SER A 63 -39.41 18.13 -39.54
N GLN A 64 -38.89 19.10 -38.80
CA GLN A 64 -38.35 20.35 -39.32
C GLN A 64 -36.92 20.22 -39.84
N GLY A 65 -36.29 19.03 -39.83
CA GLY A 65 -34.93 18.82 -40.36
C GLY A 65 -33.80 18.99 -39.35
N HIS A 66 -34.10 19.06 -38.05
CA HIS A 66 -33.07 18.98 -37.00
C HIS A 66 -32.55 17.54 -36.89
N GLY A 67 -31.32 17.35 -36.42
CA GLY A 67 -30.70 16.02 -36.34
C GLY A 67 -29.93 15.58 -37.60
N LYS A 68 -30.04 16.33 -38.69
CA LYS A 68 -29.32 16.11 -39.95
C LYS A 68 -28.50 17.36 -40.32
N TYR A 69 -27.45 17.13 -41.11
CA TYR A 69 -26.64 18.18 -41.70
C TYR A 69 -26.98 18.26 -43.19
N GLU A 70 -27.60 19.36 -43.61
CA GLU A 70 -28.17 19.52 -44.95
C GLU A 70 -27.55 20.73 -45.67
N GLU A 71 -27.39 20.60 -46.98
CA GLU A 71 -26.96 21.70 -47.85
C GLU A 71 -28.18 22.47 -48.36
N VAL A 72 -28.10 23.78 -48.27
CA VAL A 72 -29.13 24.73 -48.70
C VAL A 72 -28.70 25.29 -50.05
N ALA A 73 -29.58 25.19 -51.05
CA ALA A 73 -29.24 25.48 -52.44
C ALA A 73 -29.06 27.00 -52.70
N ASP A 74 -29.98 27.81 -52.19
CA ASP A 74 -30.05 29.25 -52.47
C ASP A 74 -30.36 30.07 -51.20
N GLU A 75 -30.20 31.39 -51.29
CA GLU A 75 -30.42 32.32 -50.18
C GLU A 75 -31.86 32.29 -49.62
N LYS A 76 -32.86 31.98 -50.46
CA LYS A 76 -34.26 31.85 -50.05
C LYS A 76 -34.46 30.73 -49.03
N ASP A 77 -33.84 29.58 -49.29
CA ASP A 77 -33.96 28.40 -48.44
C ASP A 77 -33.23 28.60 -47.11
N PHE A 78 -32.17 29.43 -47.08
CA PHE A 78 -31.50 29.85 -45.84
C PHE A 78 -32.44 30.68 -44.94
N PHE A 79 -33.18 31.63 -45.51
CA PHE A 79 -34.18 32.40 -44.76
C PHE A 79 -35.36 31.53 -44.32
N GLU A 80 -35.75 30.53 -45.11
CA GLU A 80 -36.80 29.59 -44.72
C GLU A 80 -36.36 28.69 -43.55
N ALA A 81 -35.12 28.20 -43.57
CA ALA A 81 -34.55 27.39 -42.50
C ALA A 81 -34.45 28.17 -41.18
N THR A 82 -34.05 29.44 -41.23
CA THR A 82 -33.98 30.34 -40.05
C THR A 82 -35.35 30.80 -39.55
N LYS A 83 -36.39 30.80 -40.41
CA LYS A 83 -37.78 31.08 -40.00
C LYS A 83 -38.45 29.88 -39.34
N LYS A 84 -38.16 28.66 -39.80
CA LYS A 84 -38.71 27.41 -39.27
C LYS A 84 -38.03 26.95 -37.97
N SER A 85 -36.88 27.51 -37.60
CA SER A 85 -36.09 26.99 -36.48
C SER A 85 -35.42 28.12 -35.70
N ASN A 86 -35.61 28.11 -34.38
CA ASN A 86 -35.13 29.19 -33.52
C ASN A 86 -33.61 29.20 -33.34
N LYS A 87 -32.94 28.05 -33.51
CA LYS A 87 -31.48 27.90 -33.39
C LYS A 87 -30.93 27.29 -34.66
N VAL A 88 -30.14 28.06 -35.41
CA VAL A 88 -29.54 27.63 -36.67
C VAL A 88 -28.05 27.96 -36.68
N VAL A 89 -27.23 26.98 -37.07
CA VAL A 89 -25.81 27.16 -37.32
C VAL A 89 -25.56 26.88 -38.80
N CYS A 90 -25.00 27.86 -39.50
CA CYS A 90 -24.77 27.80 -40.94
C CYS A 90 -23.28 27.90 -41.27
N LEU A 91 -22.76 26.93 -42.04
CA LEU A 91 -21.42 27.00 -42.62
C LEU A 91 -21.48 27.63 -44.01
N PHE A 92 -20.77 28.73 -44.20
CA PHE A 92 -20.45 29.29 -45.51
C PHE A 92 -19.17 28.65 -46.03
N TYR A 93 -19.28 27.91 -47.12
CA TYR A 93 -18.20 27.08 -47.65
C TYR A 93 -17.89 27.36 -49.12
N LEU A 94 -16.71 26.92 -49.56
CA LEU A 94 -16.28 26.88 -50.97
C LEU A 94 -15.82 25.46 -51.31
N PRO A 95 -16.25 24.87 -52.44
CA PRO A 95 -15.85 23.51 -52.82
C PRO A 95 -14.33 23.32 -52.99
N SER A 96 -13.62 24.38 -53.39
CA SER A 96 -12.17 24.41 -53.61
C SER A 96 -11.34 24.47 -52.33
N ASN A 97 -11.93 24.78 -51.17
CA ASN A 97 -11.20 24.99 -49.92
C ASN A 97 -11.28 23.77 -48.99
N PHE A 98 -10.14 23.07 -48.81
CA PHE A 98 -10.04 21.87 -47.98
C PHE A 98 -10.47 22.08 -46.53
N ARG A 99 -10.27 23.27 -45.95
CA ARG A 99 -10.65 23.56 -44.55
C ARG A 99 -12.15 23.45 -44.30
N CYS A 100 -12.98 23.62 -45.32
CA CYS A 100 -14.43 23.45 -45.19
C CYS A 100 -14.81 21.98 -44.91
N LYS A 101 -14.05 21.01 -45.46
CA LYS A 101 -14.30 19.58 -45.26
C LYS A 101 -14.09 19.15 -43.80
N ILE A 102 -13.21 19.86 -43.09
CA ILE A 102 -12.94 19.62 -41.66
C ILE A 102 -14.18 20.00 -40.84
N VAL A 103 -14.77 21.17 -41.11
CA VAL A 103 -16.00 21.61 -40.44
C VAL A 103 -17.19 20.70 -40.78
N ASP A 104 -17.33 20.27 -42.04
CA ASP A 104 -18.36 19.31 -42.47
C ASP A 104 -18.37 18.03 -41.60
N LYS A 105 -17.19 17.45 -41.34
CA LYS A 105 -17.04 16.26 -40.48
C LYS A 105 -17.53 16.51 -39.05
N HIS A 106 -17.23 17.67 -38.47
CA HIS A 106 -17.67 18.00 -37.12
C HIS A 106 -19.16 18.32 -37.04
N PHE A 107 -19.72 19.02 -38.03
CA PHE A 107 -21.14 19.35 -38.09
C PHE A 107 -22.02 18.12 -38.28
N GLU A 108 -21.57 17.11 -39.02
CA GLU A 108 -22.33 15.85 -39.15
C GLU A 108 -22.45 15.09 -37.81
N ILE A 109 -21.43 15.18 -36.96
CA ILE A 109 -21.43 14.60 -35.60
C ILE A 109 -22.31 15.45 -34.67
N LEU A 110 -22.17 16.78 -34.73
CA LEU A 110 -22.91 17.70 -33.86
C LEU A 110 -24.41 17.74 -34.15
N ALA A 111 -24.80 17.65 -35.43
CA ALA A 111 -26.21 17.59 -35.82
C ALA A 111 -26.93 16.40 -35.18
N LYS A 112 -26.30 15.22 -35.15
CA LYS A 112 -26.86 14.00 -34.51
C LYS A 112 -26.92 14.12 -32.98
N ARG A 113 -26.00 14.88 -32.38
CA ARG A 113 -25.86 15.04 -30.92
C ARG A 113 -26.78 16.12 -30.34
N HIS A 114 -27.02 17.20 -31.09
CA HIS A 114 -27.78 18.37 -30.64
C HIS A 114 -29.02 18.61 -31.50
N ILE A 115 -30.08 17.86 -31.22
CA ILE A 115 -31.35 17.92 -31.98
C ILE A 115 -32.13 19.23 -31.71
N GLY A 116 -31.74 20.01 -30.70
CA GLY A 116 -32.32 21.34 -30.44
C GLY A 116 -31.80 22.45 -31.38
N THR A 117 -30.84 22.12 -32.27
CA THR A 117 -30.16 23.10 -33.13
C THR A 117 -30.05 22.55 -34.54
N ARG A 118 -30.43 23.36 -35.53
CA ARG A 118 -30.36 22.98 -36.94
C ARG A 118 -28.99 23.34 -37.52
N PHE A 119 -28.33 22.38 -38.16
CA PHE A 119 -27.05 22.59 -38.84
C PHE A 119 -27.24 22.56 -40.36
N ILE A 120 -26.77 23.60 -41.03
CA ILE A 120 -26.88 23.74 -42.49
C ILE A 120 -25.56 24.23 -43.09
N LYS A 121 -25.38 24.03 -44.40
CA LYS A 121 -24.30 24.67 -45.16
C LYS A 121 -24.81 25.32 -46.44
N ILE A 122 -24.13 26.38 -46.87
CA ILE A 122 -24.44 27.11 -48.10
C ILE A 122 -23.15 27.48 -48.83
N ASP A 123 -23.18 27.33 -50.15
CA ASP A 123 -22.06 27.70 -51.02
C ASP A 123 -21.95 29.23 -51.11
N ALA A 124 -20.82 29.76 -50.68
CA ALA A 124 -20.57 31.20 -50.62
C ALA A 124 -20.56 31.86 -52.02
N GLU A 125 -20.24 31.11 -53.08
CA GLU A 125 -20.29 31.61 -54.47
C GLU A 125 -21.74 31.76 -54.97
N LYS A 126 -22.65 30.90 -54.51
CA LYS A 126 -24.06 30.93 -54.91
C LYS A 126 -24.88 31.94 -54.12
N ALA A 127 -24.37 32.38 -52.97
CA ALA A 127 -25.06 33.26 -52.02
C ALA A 127 -24.40 34.64 -51.88
N HIS A 128 -24.20 35.35 -52.99
CA HIS A 128 -23.48 36.64 -53.05
C HIS A 128 -24.11 37.76 -52.21
N PHE A 129 -25.44 37.81 -52.07
CA PHE A 129 -26.11 38.81 -51.26
C PHE A 129 -25.99 38.49 -49.77
N LEU A 130 -26.05 37.22 -49.36
CA LEU A 130 -25.78 36.80 -47.98
C LEU A 130 -24.32 37.06 -47.57
N THR A 131 -23.35 36.72 -48.41
CA THR A 131 -21.91 36.95 -48.12
C THR A 131 -21.57 38.44 -48.02
N SER A 132 -22.18 39.27 -48.87
CA SER A 132 -22.04 40.73 -48.80
C SER A 132 -22.71 41.32 -47.56
N ARG A 133 -23.94 40.90 -47.25
CA ARG A 133 -24.74 41.45 -46.13
C ARG A 133 -24.24 41.01 -44.75
N LEU A 134 -23.74 39.79 -44.64
CA LEU A 134 -23.16 39.24 -43.40
C LEU A 134 -21.64 39.50 -43.29
N ASN A 135 -21.06 40.22 -44.26
CA ASN A 135 -19.64 40.60 -44.33
C ASN A 135 -18.69 39.40 -44.19
N ILE A 136 -18.94 38.35 -44.97
CA ILE A 136 -18.16 37.11 -44.99
C ILE A 136 -16.98 37.30 -45.95
N ARG A 137 -15.78 37.47 -45.38
CA ARG A 137 -14.52 37.69 -46.15
C ARG A 137 -13.54 36.53 -46.09
N VAL A 138 -13.74 35.62 -45.12
CA VAL A 138 -12.83 34.49 -44.84
C VAL A 138 -13.66 33.21 -44.90
N ILE A 139 -13.13 32.16 -45.51
CA ILE A 139 -13.83 30.87 -45.65
C ILE A 139 -12.91 29.76 -45.11
N PRO A 140 -13.40 28.83 -44.28
CA PRO A 140 -14.79 28.67 -43.81
C PRO A 140 -15.23 29.76 -42.81
N THR A 141 -16.48 30.20 -42.88
CA THR A 141 -17.12 31.02 -41.83
C THR A 141 -18.38 30.34 -41.33
N ILE A 142 -18.50 30.19 -40.01
CA ILE A 142 -19.70 29.66 -39.36
C ILE A 142 -20.50 30.85 -38.81
N ALA A 143 -21.73 31.00 -39.27
CA ALA A 143 -22.68 31.98 -38.75
C ALA A 143 -23.65 31.33 -37.76
N ILE A 144 -23.82 31.96 -36.60
CA ILE A 144 -24.73 31.50 -35.54
C ILE A 144 -25.95 32.40 -35.54
N VAL A 145 -27.12 31.81 -35.83
CA VAL A 145 -28.40 32.52 -35.92
C VAL A 145 -29.33 32.05 -34.82
N LEU A 146 -29.78 32.98 -33.99
CA LEU A 146 -30.78 32.75 -32.95
C LEU A 146 -31.98 33.66 -33.21
N ASN A 147 -33.19 33.09 -33.21
CA ASN A 147 -34.44 33.82 -33.40
C ASN A 147 -34.40 34.76 -34.62
N GLN A 148 -33.91 34.25 -35.76
CA GLN A 148 -33.76 34.98 -37.03
C GLN A 148 -32.76 36.15 -37.02
N GLN A 149 -31.95 36.30 -35.96
CA GLN A 149 -30.88 37.30 -35.88
C GLN A 149 -29.51 36.61 -35.79
N THR A 150 -28.52 37.12 -36.52
CA THR A 150 -27.15 36.59 -36.43
C THR A 150 -26.48 37.14 -35.18
N VAL A 151 -26.13 36.25 -34.24
CA VAL A 151 -25.62 36.62 -32.91
C VAL A 151 -24.09 36.56 -32.87
N ASP A 152 -23.47 35.64 -33.61
CA ASP A 152 -22.03 35.41 -33.54
C ASP A 152 -21.48 34.81 -34.85
N TYR A 153 -20.17 34.97 -35.08
CA TYR A 153 -19.45 34.42 -36.23
C TYR A 153 -18.14 33.77 -35.77
N ILE A 154 -17.84 32.60 -36.32
CA ILE A 154 -16.52 31.97 -36.22
C ILE A 154 -15.88 32.04 -37.61
N ARG A 155 -14.79 32.77 -37.74
CA ARG A 155 -14.11 33.01 -39.02
C ARG A 155 -12.81 32.19 -39.06
N GLY A 156 -12.69 31.31 -40.05
CA GLY A 156 -11.55 30.39 -40.12
C GLY A 156 -11.46 29.50 -38.89
N PHE A 157 -10.23 29.22 -38.44
CA PHE A 157 -9.95 28.37 -37.27
C PHE A 157 -9.30 29.11 -36.11
N ASP A 158 -9.16 30.44 -36.18
CA ASP A 158 -8.45 31.23 -35.16
C ASP A 158 -9.12 31.09 -33.79
N ASP A 159 -10.46 31.17 -33.74
CA ASP A 159 -11.27 30.98 -32.52
C ASP A 159 -11.34 29.51 -32.05
N LEU A 160 -10.80 28.57 -32.85
CA LEU A 160 -10.76 27.14 -32.59
C LEU A 160 -9.33 26.64 -32.29
N GLY A 161 -8.38 27.56 -32.10
CA GLY A 161 -7.00 27.25 -31.74
C GLY A 161 -5.98 27.35 -32.89
N GLY A 162 -6.39 27.86 -34.07
CA GLY A 162 -5.50 28.20 -35.18
C GLY A 162 -4.83 27.01 -35.89
N LYS A 163 -5.30 25.79 -35.65
CA LYS A 163 -4.78 24.54 -36.24
C LYS A 163 -5.87 23.83 -37.03
N ASP A 164 -5.47 23.12 -38.08
CA ASP A 164 -6.40 22.36 -38.93
C ASP A 164 -6.94 21.08 -38.22
N GLU A 165 -6.33 20.67 -37.10
CA GLU A 165 -6.80 19.56 -36.26
C GLU A 165 -7.34 20.07 -34.90
N PHE A 166 -8.67 20.10 -34.75
CA PHE A 166 -9.35 20.39 -33.48
C PHE A 166 -10.42 19.32 -33.21
N THR A 167 -10.73 19.04 -31.94
CA THR A 167 -11.76 18.06 -31.59
C THR A 167 -13.16 18.64 -31.73
N THR A 168 -14.15 17.78 -31.94
CA THR A 168 -15.57 18.18 -31.99
C THR A 168 -16.00 18.87 -30.69
N GLU A 169 -15.40 18.54 -29.55
CA GLU A 169 -15.72 19.17 -28.26
C GLU A 169 -15.28 20.64 -28.18
N VAL A 170 -14.18 21.02 -28.86
CA VAL A 170 -13.71 22.42 -28.91
C VAL A 170 -14.71 23.28 -29.67
N LEU A 171 -15.16 22.78 -30.85
CA LEU A 171 -16.19 23.44 -31.65
C LEU A 171 -17.55 23.47 -30.90
N GLU A 172 -17.93 22.37 -30.26
CA GLU A 172 -19.12 22.27 -29.42
C GLU A 172 -19.10 23.30 -28.28
N SER A 173 -17.97 23.42 -27.58
CA SER A 173 -17.80 24.36 -26.47
C SER A 173 -17.83 25.81 -26.96
N ARG A 174 -17.26 26.09 -28.13
CA ARG A 174 -17.28 27.44 -28.73
C ARG A 174 -18.70 27.84 -29.16
N LEU A 175 -19.47 26.92 -29.74
CA LEU A 175 -20.88 27.13 -30.09
C LEU A 175 -21.77 27.23 -28.85
N ALA A 176 -21.48 26.50 -27.77
CA ALA A 176 -22.25 26.61 -26.54
C ALA A 176 -22.11 27.98 -25.85
N LYS A 177 -20.96 28.64 -25.99
CA LYS A 177 -20.75 30.01 -25.47
C LYS A 177 -21.71 31.04 -26.08
N SER A 178 -22.18 30.81 -27.30
CA SER A 178 -23.15 31.68 -27.98
C SER A 178 -24.60 31.22 -27.77
N GLU A 179 -24.87 30.39 -26.76
CA GLU A 179 -26.19 29.87 -26.35
C GLU A 179 -26.95 29.05 -27.42
N VAL A 180 -26.32 28.79 -28.55
CA VAL A 180 -26.91 28.01 -29.65
C VAL A 180 -26.91 26.51 -29.36
N LEU A 181 -26.05 26.03 -28.46
CA LEU A 181 -26.07 24.65 -27.97
C LEU A 181 -26.36 24.61 -26.46
N THR A 182 -27.19 23.67 -26.04
CA THR A 182 -27.48 23.41 -24.62
C THR A 182 -26.66 22.23 -24.16
N ILE A 183 -25.53 22.48 -23.47
CA ILE A 183 -24.73 21.41 -22.89
C ILE A 183 -25.37 20.98 -21.57
N GLU A 184 -25.94 19.78 -21.54
CA GLU A 184 -26.34 19.15 -20.27
C GLU A 184 -25.08 18.98 -19.41
N LYS A 185 -25.03 19.65 -18.25
CA LYS A 185 -23.99 19.41 -17.24
C LYS A 185 -24.17 17.99 -16.72
N LYS A 186 -23.48 17.02 -17.32
CA LYS A 186 -23.26 15.71 -16.69
C LYS A 186 -22.61 15.97 -15.33
N ARG A 187 -23.21 15.45 -14.24
CA ARG A 187 -22.51 15.29 -12.96
C ARG A 187 -21.16 14.63 -13.27
N VAL A 188 -20.10 15.23 -12.74
CA VAL A 188 -18.71 14.91 -13.07
C VAL A 188 -18.43 13.46 -12.67
N GLU A 189 -18.38 12.57 -13.65
CA GLU A 189 -17.62 11.33 -13.60
C GLU A 189 -16.34 11.51 -14.42
N PRO A 190 -15.16 11.15 -13.90
CA PRO A 190 -13.88 11.40 -14.56
C PRO A 190 -13.75 10.62 -15.88
N GLN A 191 -13.43 11.34 -16.95
CA GLN A 191 -13.41 10.83 -18.32
C GLN A 191 -12.15 10.02 -18.67
N LYS A 192 -12.37 8.95 -19.44
CA LYS A 192 -11.37 8.07 -20.07
C LYS A 192 -10.71 8.76 -21.27
N LYS A 193 -9.38 8.72 -21.35
CA LYS A 193 -8.59 9.06 -22.55
C LYS A 193 -8.63 7.89 -23.56
N LYS A 194 -8.76 8.22 -24.86
CA LYS A 194 -8.45 7.32 -25.99
C LYS A 194 -7.03 7.63 -26.49
N ILE A 195 -6.25 6.59 -26.75
CA ILE A 195 -4.94 6.61 -27.40
C ILE A 195 -5.16 6.25 -28.89
N ILE A 196 -4.56 7.01 -29.80
CA ILE A 196 -4.41 6.65 -31.22
C ILE A 196 -2.99 6.11 -31.40
N ARG A 197 -2.88 4.93 -32.01
CA ARG A 197 -1.62 4.27 -32.42
C ARG A 197 -1.07 4.94 -33.68
N SER A 198 0.23 5.21 -33.68
CA SER A 198 1.06 5.62 -34.82
C SER A 198 1.55 4.40 -35.62
N GLY A 199 1.64 4.55 -36.94
CA GLY A 199 2.44 3.71 -37.84
C GLY A 199 3.52 4.56 -38.55
N HIS A 200 4.66 3.94 -38.85
CA HIS A 200 5.98 4.51 -39.15
C HIS A 200 6.22 5.06 -40.57
N GLY A 201 7.27 5.91 -40.67
CA GLY A 201 8.17 6.10 -41.83
C GLY A 201 8.40 7.57 -42.20
N GLU A 202 9.57 8.12 -42.52
CA GLU A 202 11.00 7.78 -42.42
C GLU A 202 11.77 9.06 -42.86
N TYR A 203 13.00 9.25 -42.38
CA TYR A 203 14.10 10.14 -42.84
C TYR A 203 14.15 11.68 -42.58
N ASP A 204 15.30 12.04 -41.95
CA ASP A 204 16.27 13.10 -42.28
C ASP A 204 16.26 14.52 -41.64
N ASN A 205 17.38 14.76 -40.93
CA ASN A 205 18.26 15.94 -40.85
C ASN A 205 17.96 17.16 -39.94
N GLU A 206 18.88 17.30 -38.97
CA GLU A 206 19.71 18.46 -38.60
C GLU A 206 19.14 19.78 -38.01
N GLU A 207 19.80 20.14 -36.90
CA GLU A 207 20.20 21.48 -36.41
C GLU A 207 19.25 22.37 -35.58
N ASP A 208 19.74 22.58 -34.35
CA ASP A 208 19.87 23.84 -33.60
C ASP A 208 18.84 24.37 -32.59
N CYS A 209 19.25 24.23 -31.33
CA CYS A 209 19.45 25.28 -30.31
C CYS A 209 18.29 26.04 -29.62
N LYS A 210 18.24 25.78 -28.30
CA LYS A 210 18.17 26.70 -27.14
C LYS A 210 16.81 27.05 -26.49
N GLN A 211 16.72 26.56 -25.24
CA GLN A 211 16.30 27.21 -23.98
C GLN A 211 15.01 28.06 -23.98
N VAL A 212 14.04 27.65 -23.15
CA VAL A 212 13.72 28.30 -21.86
C VAL A 212 12.73 27.42 -21.10
N MET A 213 13.01 27.21 -19.80
CA MET A 213 12.15 26.55 -18.83
C MET A 213 10.89 27.38 -18.53
N SER A 214 9.72 26.74 -18.54
CA SER A 214 8.63 27.14 -17.66
C SER A 214 7.80 25.91 -17.23
N VAL A 215 7.65 25.82 -15.92
CA VAL A 215 7.01 24.76 -15.15
C VAL A 215 5.51 24.78 -15.42
N THR A 216 4.92 23.68 -15.89
CA THR A 216 3.47 23.44 -15.77
C THR A 216 3.16 21.98 -15.45
N GLU A 217 2.43 21.86 -14.34
CA GLU A 217 1.68 20.77 -13.72
C GLU A 217 1.48 19.46 -14.51
N GLY A 218 1.91 18.37 -13.87
CA GLY A 218 1.88 17.02 -14.41
C GLY A 218 0.49 16.44 -14.62
N LYS A 219 0.21 16.02 -15.86
CA LYS A 219 -0.76 14.96 -16.16
C LYS A 219 -0.14 13.61 -15.74
N LYS A 220 -0.81 12.86 -14.85
CA LYS A 220 -0.47 11.46 -14.57
C LYS A 220 -0.44 10.63 -15.87
N PRO A 221 0.59 9.80 -16.13
CA PRO A 221 0.64 8.92 -17.29
C PRO A 221 -0.35 7.76 -17.15
N SER A 222 -0.82 7.22 -18.28
CA SER A 222 -1.61 5.99 -18.32
C SER A 222 -0.72 4.75 -18.13
N VAL A 223 -1.19 3.78 -17.35
CA VAL A 223 -0.43 2.58 -16.91
C VAL A 223 0.16 1.74 -18.06
N SER A 224 -0.41 1.81 -19.26
CA SER A 224 0.14 1.14 -20.45
C SER A 224 1.50 1.70 -20.92
N GLU A 225 1.82 2.94 -20.58
CA GLU A 225 3.11 3.59 -20.91
C GLU A 225 4.16 3.40 -19.79
N VAL A 226 3.77 2.77 -18.67
CA VAL A 226 4.60 2.69 -17.45
C VAL A 226 5.55 1.49 -17.47
N PHE A 227 5.34 0.47 -18.29
CA PHE A 227 6.21 -0.69 -18.37
C PHE A 227 6.66 -0.97 -19.81
N PRO A 228 7.95 -0.79 -20.15
CA PRO A 228 8.47 -1.35 -21.38
C PRO A 228 8.45 -2.87 -21.26
N GLU A 229 7.96 -3.52 -22.31
CA GLU A 229 7.96 -4.97 -22.47
C GLU A 229 9.40 -5.44 -22.60
N GLU A 230 9.96 -6.00 -21.52
CA GLU A 230 11.21 -6.76 -21.57
C GLU A 230 10.89 -8.24 -21.66
N ILE A 231 10.44 -8.66 -22.84
CA ILE A 231 10.73 -9.97 -23.42
C ILE A 231 11.05 -9.66 -24.87
N GLU A 232 12.26 -9.96 -25.33
CA GLU A 232 12.68 -9.78 -26.73
C GLU A 232 11.55 -10.18 -27.69
N GLU A 233 11.03 -9.18 -28.40
CA GLU A 233 10.08 -9.31 -29.48
C GLU A 233 10.66 -10.28 -30.51
N ASN A 234 10.18 -11.52 -30.50
CA ASN A 234 10.09 -12.28 -31.72
C ASN A 234 8.66 -12.06 -32.20
N GLU A 235 8.51 -11.28 -33.26
CA GLU A 235 7.25 -11.01 -33.96
C GLU A 235 6.47 -12.32 -34.20
N VAL A 236 5.55 -12.62 -33.28
CA VAL A 236 4.37 -13.40 -33.62
C VAL A 236 3.37 -12.37 -34.11
N ASN A 237 2.71 -12.59 -35.25
CA ASN A 237 1.62 -11.72 -35.70
C ASN A 237 0.48 -11.76 -34.67
N GLU A 238 0.53 -10.85 -33.68
CA GLU A 238 -0.33 -10.79 -32.50
C GLU A 238 -1.81 -10.49 -32.84
N ASP A 239 -2.07 -9.96 -34.04
CA ASP A 239 -3.41 -9.61 -34.53
C ASP A 239 -4.26 -10.82 -35.01
N LYS A 240 -3.79 -12.07 -34.86
CA LYS A 240 -4.50 -13.27 -35.35
C LYS A 240 -5.13 -14.19 -34.29
N VAL A 241 -4.75 -14.11 -33.01
CA VAL A 241 -5.34 -14.94 -31.95
C VAL A 241 -6.64 -14.30 -31.48
N LEU A 242 -7.77 -14.94 -31.77
CA LEU A 242 -9.10 -14.42 -31.43
C LEU A 242 -9.62 -15.10 -30.15
N CYS A 243 -9.99 -14.31 -29.16
CA CYS A 243 -10.85 -14.76 -28.07
C CYS A 243 -12.29 -14.75 -28.59
N LYS A 244 -12.80 -15.90 -29.05
CA LYS A 244 -14.14 -16.03 -29.64
C LYS A 244 -14.95 -17.01 -28.81
N GLU A 245 -16.07 -16.57 -28.26
CA GLU A 245 -17.02 -17.47 -27.58
C GLU A 245 -18.04 -17.98 -28.60
N ASP A 246 -17.79 -19.17 -29.13
CA ASP A 246 -18.83 -20.01 -29.74
C ASP A 246 -19.25 -21.03 -28.66
N THR A 247 -20.06 -20.59 -27.69
CA THR A 247 -20.60 -21.48 -26.67
C THR A 247 -21.67 -22.37 -27.28
N SER A 248 -21.41 -23.68 -27.28
CA SER A 248 -22.42 -24.69 -27.58
C SER A 248 -22.77 -25.46 -26.33
N TRP A 249 -24.01 -25.95 -26.26
CA TRP A 249 -24.50 -26.72 -25.13
C TRP A 249 -25.08 -28.04 -25.62
N ILE A 250 -24.85 -29.11 -24.87
CA ILE A 250 -25.38 -30.44 -25.14
C ILE A 250 -25.92 -31.01 -23.85
N ASP A 251 -27.16 -31.50 -23.91
CA ASP A 251 -27.82 -32.17 -22.80
C ASP A 251 -27.46 -33.66 -22.84
N VAL A 252 -26.93 -34.17 -21.72
CA VAL A 252 -26.51 -35.56 -21.53
C VAL A 252 -27.22 -36.06 -20.27
N GLY A 253 -28.43 -36.61 -20.44
CA GLY A 253 -29.33 -36.88 -19.32
C GLY A 253 -29.84 -35.58 -18.68
N ASP A 254 -29.75 -35.48 -17.36
CA ASP A 254 -30.07 -34.28 -16.57
C ASP A 254 -28.93 -33.24 -16.53
N VAL A 255 -27.71 -33.61 -16.96
CA VAL A 255 -26.54 -32.74 -16.97
C VAL A 255 -26.38 -32.07 -18.33
N LYS A 256 -26.22 -30.74 -18.32
CA LYS A 256 -25.94 -29.95 -19.52
C LYS A 256 -24.47 -29.56 -19.59
N PHE A 257 -23.73 -30.10 -20.55
CA PHE A 257 -22.33 -29.76 -20.80
C PHE A 257 -22.21 -28.57 -21.75
N GLY A 258 -21.37 -27.61 -21.38
CA GLY A 258 -21.03 -26.42 -22.15
C GLY A 258 -19.64 -26.53 -22.74
N PHE A 259 -19.51 -26.10 -23.99
CA PHE A 259 -18.26 -26.07 -24.72
C PHE A 259 -17.94 -24.63 -25.11
N THR A 260 -16.91 -24.08 -24.49
CA THR A 260 -16.49 -22.69 -24.69
C THR A 260 -15.13 -22.66 -25.36
N THR A 261 -15.07 -22.21 -26.61
CA THR A 261 -13.76 -21.88 -27.20
C THR A 261 -13.16 -20.69 -26.45
N GLN A 262 -11.97 -20.85 -25.88
CA GLN A 262 -11.27 -19.78 -25.17
C GLN A 262 -10.29 -19.04 -26.08
N TYR A 263 -9.54 -19.80 -26.89
CA TYR A 263 -8.58 -19.26 -27.87
C TYR A 263 -8.69 -19.99 -29.20
N GLU A 264 -8.64 -19.24 -30.31
CA GLU A 264 -8.51 -19.76 -31.69
C GLU A 264 -7.26 -19.19 -32.36
N ASN A 265 -6.73 -19.94 -33.34
CA ASN A 265 -5.50 -19.63 -34.09
C ASN A 265 -4.27 -19.48 -33.18
N VAL A 266 -4.20 -20.29 -32.13
CA VAL A 266 -3.05 -20.34 -31.21
C VAL A 266 -1.79 -20.70 -32.01
N PRO A 267 -0.62 -20.09 -31.73
CA PRO A 267 0.63 -20.49 -32.35
C PRO A 267 0.87 -21.99 -32.13
N GLN A 268 1.07 -22.75 -33.21
CA GLN A 268 1.09 -24.22 -33.18
C GLN A 268 1.79 -24.77 -31.93
N LEU A 269 0.98 -25.37 -31.04
CA LEU A 269 1.46 -25.88 -29.76
C LEU A 269 2.36 -27.12 -29.92
N GLN A 270 2.51 -27.66 -31.13
CA GLN A 270 3.37 -28.82 -31.46
C GLN A 270 3.08 -30.05 -30.59
N LEU A 271 1.82 -30.23 -30.18
CA LEU A 271 1.39 -31.27 -29.23
C LEU A 271 1.65 -32.70 -29.72
N GLN A 272 1.61 -32.93 -31.04
CA GLN A 272 1.85 -34.25 -31.63
C GLN A 272 3.27 -34.78 -31.38
N ASN A 273 4.25 -33.88 -31.28
CA ASN A 273 5.67 -34.25 -31.11
C ASN A 273 6.11 -34.24 -29.64
N ALA A 274 5.21 -33.91 -28.71
CA ALA A 274 5.52 -33.84 -27.29
C ALA A 274 5.50 -35.24 -26.66
N VAL A 275 6.60 -35.60 -26.00
CA VAL A 275 6.75 -36.84 -25.22
C VAL A 275 5.94 -36.77 -23.94
N HIS A 276 5.92 -35.60 -23.31
CA HIS A 276 5.17 -35.34 -22.09
C HIS A 276 4.47 -33.99 -22.19
N PHE A 277 3.24 -33.94 -21.68
CA PHE A 277 2.41 -32.75 -21.59
C PHE A 277 2.00 -32.57 -20.12
N ALA A 278 2.15 -31.36 -19.60
CA ALA A 278 1.63 -31.01 -18.27
C ALA A 278 0.99 -29.62 -18.33
N ALA A 279 -0.24 -29.51 -17.85
CA ALA A 279 -0.97 -28.25 -17.74
C ALA A 279 -1.05 -27.82 -16.27
N CYS A 280 -0.74 -26.56 -15.97
CA CYS A 280 -0.90 -26.04 -14.63
C CYS A 280 -2.37 -25.76 -14.32
N SER A 281 -2.84 -26.31 -13.19
CA SER A 281 -4.12 -25.96 -12.57
C SER A 281 -4.34 -24.44 -12.46
N TYR A 282 -5.60 -24.02 -12.42
CA TYR A 282 -6.07 -22.64 -12.41
C TYR A 282 -5.50 -21.82 -13.58
N SER A 283 -5.58 -22.37 -14.79
CA SER A 283 -5.24 -21.65 -16.03
C SER A 283 -3.80 -21.14 -16.12
N GLY A 284 -2.87 -21.83 -15.46
CA GLY A 284 -1.45 -21.49 -15.55
C GLY A 284 -0.80 -21.90 -16.88
N PRO A 285 0.53 -21.78 -16.98
CA PRO A 285 1.31 -22.22 -18.12
C PRO A 285 1.19 -23.73 -18.38
N ILE A 286 1.47 -24.11 -19.62
CA ILE A 286 1.65 -25.48 -20.05
C ILE A 286 3.15 -25.76 -20.25
N ALA A 287 3.56 -26.98 -19.94
CA ALA A 287 4.91 -27.48 -20.18
C ALA A 287 4.86 -28.62 -21.20
N LEU A 288 5.72 -28.51 -22.21
CA LEU A 288 5.82 -29.46 -23.32
C LEU A 288 7.24 -30.00 -23.36
N ALA A 289 7.41 -31.29 -23.08
CA ALA A 289 8.69 -31.96 -23.19
C ALA A 289 8.84 -32.60 -24.58
N HIS A 290 9.95 -32.28 -25.24
CA HIS A 290 10.34 -32.91 -26.50
C HIS A 290 11.66 -33.66 -26.28
N THR A 291 11.82 -34.82 -26.93
CA THR A 291 13.06 -35.58 -26.87
C THR A 291 13.72 -35.62 -28.24
N GLN A 292 15.04 -35.43 -28.28
CA GLN A 292 15.87 -35.69 -29.45
C GLN A 292 16.86 -36.85 -29.20
N THR A 293 17.09 -37.20 -27.93
CA THR A 293 18.02 -38.25 -27.48
C THR A 293 17.36 -39.09 -26.39
N THR A 294 17.75 -40.34 -26.22
CA THR A 294 17.10 -41.24 -25.25
C THR A 294 17.17 -40.79 -23.78
N SER A 295 18.07 -39.85 -23.43
CA SER A 295 18.33 -39.47 -22.04
C SER A 295 18.07 -37.99 -21.71
N THR A 296 17.82 -37.10 -22.67
CA THR A 296 17.59 -35.68 -22.38
C THR A 296 16.26 -35.17 -22.91
N TRP A 297 15.54 -34.43 -22.06
CA TRP A 297 14.29 -33.76 -22.42
C TRP A 297 14.54 -32.27 -22.59
N PHE A 298 13.93 -31.71 -23.63
CA PHE A 298 13.86 -30.28 -23.87
C PHE A 298 12.45 -29.79 -23.58
N VAL A 299 12.29 -29.12 -22.45
CA VAL A 299 11.00 -28.60 -21.99
C VAL A 299 10.82 -27.17 -22.48
N SER A 300 9.69 -26.89 -23.13
CA SER A 300 9.24 -25.53 -23.43
C SER A 300 8.05 -25.18 -22.54
N ILE A 301 8.05 -23.97 -21.97
CA ILE A 301 6.97 -23.44 -21.14
C ILE A 301 6.24 -22.37 -21.92
N ARG A 302 4.92 -22.50 -22.05
CA ARG A 302 4.05 -21.60 -22.81
C ARG A 302 2.81 -21.23 -22.01
N THR A 303 2.21 -20.07 -22.26
CA THR A 303 0.87 -19.74 -21.74
C THR A 303 -0.20 -20.57 -22.46
N CYS A 304 -1.44 -20.56 -21.95
CA CYS A 304 -2.56 -21.20 -22.64
C CYS A 304 -2.86 -20.56 -24.01
N SER A 305 -2.54 -19.27 -24.21
CA SER A 305 -2.64 -18.59 -25.50
C SER A 305 -1.49 -18.91 -26.47
N GLY A 306 -0.55 -19.78 -26.08
CA GLY A 306 0.59 -20.21 -26.90
C GLY A 306 1.80 -19.28 -26.87
N ARG A 307 1.77 -18.20 -26.07
CA ARG A 307 2.93 -17.31 -25.86
C ARG A 307 4.04 -18.08 -25.15
N ILE A 308 5.26 -17.99 -25.66
CA ILE A 308 6.41 -18.71 -25.09
C ILE A 308 6.97 -17.93 -23.88
N LEU A 309 6.99 -18.57 -22.71
CA LEU A 309 7.66 -18.04 -21.51
C LEU A 309 9.13 -18.51 -21.45
N LYS A 310 9.36 -19.80 -21.76
CA LYS A 310 10.70 -20.38 -21.87
C LYS A 310 10.77 -21.29 -23.09
N ARG A 311 11.67 -20.99 -24.03
CA ARG A 311 11.79 -21.73 -25.29
C ARG A 311 12.39 -23.12 -25.12
N LYS A 312 13.46 -23.22 -24.34
CA LYS A 312 14.22 -24.45 -24.15
C LYS A 312 14.79 -24.52 -22.74
N LEU A 313 14.38 -25.52 -21.99
CA LEU A 313 14.95 -25.93 -20.72
C LEU A 313 15.48 -27.36 -20.90
N GLU A 314 16.78 -27.54 -20.76
CA GLU A 314 17.44 -28.83 -20.93
C GLU A 314 17.47 -29.57 -19.60
N ILE A 315 16.88 -30.77 -19.58
CA ILE A 315 16.76 -31.59 -18.37
C ILE A 315 17.29 -32.99 -18.67
N PRO A 316 18.39 -33.41 -18.03
CA PRO A 316 18.92 -34.74 -18.17
C PRO A 316 18.15 -35.76 -17.33
N ASP A 317 18.00 -36.98 -17.86
CA ASP A 317 17.37 -38.16 -17.22
C ASP A 317 15.95 -37.90 -16.66
N ALA A 318 15.19 -36.99 -17.28
CA ALA A 318 13.83 -36.67 -16.87
C ALA A 318 12.88 -37.85 -17.06
N PHE A 319 12.09 -38.15 -16.02
CA PHE A 319 11.07 -39.19 -16.01
C PHE A 319 9.66 -38.63 -16.23
N ALA A 320 9.33 -37.56 -15.51
CA ALA A 320 8.01 -36.94 -15.56
C ALA A 320 8.11 -35.45 -15.22
N ILE A 321 7.18 -34.67 -15.77
CA ILE A 321 7.02 -33.25 -15.46
C ILE A 321 5.58 -33.00 -15.02
N GLU A 322 5.41 -32.27 -13.93
CA GLU A 322 4.09 -31.94 -13.39
C GLU A 322 4.07 -30.51 -12.86
N TRP A 323 2.90 -29.88 -12.83
CA TRP A 323 2.75 -28.55 -12.24
C TRP A 323 2.22 -28.64 -10.82
N THR A 324 2.77 -27.81 -9.94
CA THR A 324 2.21 -27.59 -8.61
C THR A 324 1.08 -26.56 -8.66
N ARG A 325 0.19 -26.59 -7.66
CA ARG A 325 -0.80 -25.55 -7.39
C ARG A 325 -0.16 -24.19 -7.12
N GLY A 326 1.05 -24.20 -6.55
CA GLY A 326 1.93 -23.04 -6.37
C GLY A 326 2.58 -22.52 -7.65
N HIS A 327 2.12 -22.93 -8.84
CA HIS A 327 2.55 -22.35 -10.12
C HIS A 327 4.05 -22.54 -10.42
N CYS A 328 4.60 -23.65 -9.92
CA CYS A 328 5.97 -24.09 -10.16
C CYS A 328 5.96 -25.42 -10.92
N LEU A 329 6.96 -25.62 -11.78
CA LEU A 329 7.13 -26.85 -12.55
C LEU A 329 8.00 -27.82 -11.76
N LEU A 330 7.41 -28.94 -11.33
CA LEU A 330 8.11 -30.06 -10.72
C LEU A 330 8.62 -30.99 -11.81
N VAL A 331 9.93 -31.28 -11.78
CA VAL A 331 10.54 -32.23 -12.70
C VAL A 331 11.23 -33.31 -11.88
N VAL A 332 10.88 -34.57 -12.17
CA VAL A 332 11.45 -35.71 -11.46
C VAL A 332 12.27 -36.54 -12.43
N ASN A 333 13.49 -36.91 -12.03
CA ASN A 333 14.36 -37.78 -12.82
C ASN A 333 14.11 -39.27 -12.52
N ASN A 334 14.63 -40.17 -13.36
CA ASN A 334 14.47 -41.63 -13.18
C ASN A 334 14.99 -42.17 -11.83
N ARG A 335 15.80 -41.40 -11.09
CA ARG A 335 16.40 -41.79 -9.80
C ARG A 335 15.71 -41.16 -8.59
N GLY A 336 14.59 -40.45 -8.78
CA GLY A 336 13.85 -39.82 -7.68
C GLY A 336 14.45 -38.50 -7.17
N ASN A 337 15.28 -37.81 -7.95
CA ASN A 337 15.61 -36.40 -7.72
C ASN A 337 14.50 -35.53 -8.31
N ALA A 338 13.97 -34.63 -7.50
CA ALA A 338 12.94 -33.67 -7.86
C ALA A 338 13.54 -32.26 -7.90
N THR A 339 13.48 -31.62 -9.06
CA THR A 339 13.87 -30.22 -9.25
C THR A 339 12.65 -29.36 -9.50
N ILE A 340 12.59 -28.21 -8.83
CA ILE A 340 11.48 -27.26 -8.91
C ILE A 340 11.94 -26.05 -9.72
N TYR A 341 11.24 -25.77 -10.80
CA TYR A 341 11.48 -24.60 -11.65
C TYR A 341 10.34 -23.58 -11.52
N SER A 342 10.68 -22.30 -11.65
CA SER A 342 9.70 -21.23 -11.80
C SER A 342 8.98 -21.32 -13.15
N SER A 343 7.87 -20.61 -13.30
CA SER A 343 7.15 -20.48 -14.58
C SER A 343 7.99 -19.85 -15.71
N LEU A 344 9.11 -19.20 -15.38
CA LEU A 344 10.09 -18.68 -16.35
C LEU A 344 11.24 -19.67 -16.64
N GLY A 345 11.22 -20.85 -16.02
CA GLY A 345 12.24 -21.89 -16.19
C GLY A 345 13.52 -21.63 -15.39
N GLU A 346 13.45 -20.90 -14.29
CA GLU A 346 14.58 -20.71 -13.36
C GLU A 346 14.51 -21.75 -12.24
N GLN A 347 15.62 -22.40 -11.91
CA GLN A 347 15.65 -23.37 -10.82
C GLN A 347 15.47 -22.66 -9.46
N ILE A 348 14.49 -23.12 -8.67
CA ILE A 348 14.16 -22.59 -7.35
C ILE A 348 14.86 -23.43 -6.27
N SER A 349 14.61 -24.73 -6.28
CA SER A 349 15.11 -25.70 -5.30
C SER A 349 15.12 -27.11 -5.86
N ASP A 350 15.78 -28.01 -5.14
CA ASP A 350 15.89 -29.43 -5.46
C ASP A 350 15.81 -30.27 -4.17
N PHE A 351 15.23 -31.47 -4.28
CA PHE A 351 15.19 -32.44 -3.18
C PHE A 351 15.16 -33.86 -3.71
N PHE A 352 15.59 -34.81 -2.89
CA PHE A 352 15.63 -36.23 -3.24
C PHE A 352 14.62 -36.99 -2.40
N PHE A 353 13.85 -37.89 -3.02
CA PHE A 353 12.95 -38.77 -2.26
C PHE A 353 13.72 -39.84 -1.48
N SER A 354 14.74 -40.46 -2.09
CA SER A 354 15.62 -41.43 -1.42
C SER A 354 16.85 -41.71 -2.27
N THR A 355 17.96 -42.07 -1.63
CA THR A 355 19.19 -42.49 -2.31
C THR A 355 19.12 -43.93 -2.84
N ASN A 356 18.13 -44.71 -2.43
CA ASN A 356 17.99 -46.14 -2.76
C ASN A 356 17.14 -46.41 -4.01
N ILE A 357 16.61 -45.37 -4.66
CA ILE A 357 15.75 -45.52 -5.84
C ILE A 357 16.62 -45.79 -7.07
N ARG A 358 16.45 -46.96 -7.67
CA ARG A 358 17.13 -47.33 -8.92
C ARG A 358 16.39 -46.82 -10.15
N GLU A 359 15.07 -47.00 -10.17
CA GLU A 359 14.21 -46.64 -11.29
C GLU A 359 12.78 -46.35 -10.78
N LEU A 360 12.18 -45.28 -11.29
CA LEU A 360 10.81 -44.87 -10.98
C LEU A 360 9.80 -45.59 -11.86
N ARG A 361 8.65 -45.90 -11.26
CA ARG A 361 7.50 -46.49 -11.94
C ARG A 361 6.43 -45.47 -12.25
N SER A 362 6.12 -44.58 -11.31
CA SER A 362 5.10 -43.54 -11.51
C SER A 362 5.24 -42.38 -10.55
N LEU A 363 4.80 -41.20 -10.99
CA LEU A 363 4.68 -39.97 -10.20
C LEU A 363 3.21 -39.58 -10.11
N LYS A 364 2.76 -39.13 -8.93
CA LYS A 364 1.47 -38.49 -8.73
C LYS A 364 1.62 -37.21 -7.93
N THR A 365 1.07 -36.12 -8.45
CA THR A 365 0.86 -34.88 -7.70
C THR A 365 -0.55 -34.85 -7.13
N PHE A 366 -0.71 -34.27 -5.95
CA PHE A 366 -2.00 -34.16 -5.29
C PHE A 366 -2.09 -32.86 -4.49
N VAL A 367 -3.32 -32.40 -4.23
CA VAL A 367 -3.57 -31.16 -3.50
C VAL A 367 -3.54 -31.42 -2.00
N THR A 368 -2.81 -30.58 -1.24
CA THR A 368 -2.80 -30.60 0.23
C THR A 368 -3.44 -29.34 0.81
N SER A 369 -3.58 -29.28 2.14
CA SER A 369 -4.16 -28.11 2.82
C SER A 369 -3.32 -26.82 2.68
N SER A 370 -2.01 -26.95 2.48
CA SER A 370 -1.07 -25.82 2.40
C SER A 370 -0.53 -25.57 1.00
N ASP A 371 -0.25 -26.61 0.22
CA ASP A 371 0.34 -26.51 -1.13
C ASP A 371 0.00 -27.76 -1.96
N SER A 372 0.99 -28.34 -2.62
CA SER A 372 0.91 -29.50 -3.49
C SER A 372 1.84 -30.55 -2.91
N GLY A 373 1.31 -31.76 -2.76
CA GLY A 373 2.10 -32.94 -2.47
C GLY A 373 2.56 -33.63 -3.73
N ALA A 374 3.63 -34.40 -3.61
CA ALA A 374 4.14 -35.27 -4.65
C ALA A 374 4.43 -36.65 -4.06
N ALA A 375 4.00 -37.69 -4.76
CA ALA A 375 4.23 -39.08 -4.40
C ALA A 375 4.86 -39.82 -5.57
N ILE A 376 5.84 -40.67 -5.26
CA ILE A 376 6.47 -41.55 -6.23
C ILE A 376 6.33 -43.00 -5.81
N LEU A 377 6.23 -43.87 -6.81
CA LEU A 377 6.30 -45.31 -6.67
C LEU A 377 7.55 -45.79 -7.41
N ASP A 378 8.40 -46.56 -6.74
CA ASP A 378 9.58 -47.17 -7.36
C ASP A 378 9.26 -48.58 -7.92
N ASN A 379 10.21 -49.16 -8.66
CA ASN A 379 10.09 -50.53 -9.19
C ASN A 379 10.13 -51.64 -8.11
N GLU A 380 10.46 -51.31 -6.86
CA GLU A 380 10.39 -52.21 -5.70
C GLU A 380 9.06 -52.05 -4.93
N GLU A 381 8.09 -51.32 -5.51
CA GLU A 381 6.78 -51.00 -4.97
C GLU A 381 6.83 -50.26 -3.62
N ARG A 382 7.91 -49.52 -3.35
CA ARG A 382 7.99 -48.58 -2.22
C ARG A 382 7.39 -47.24 -2.62
N ILE A 383 6.60 -46.69 -1.71
CA ILE A 383 5.89 -45.43 -1.92
C ILE A 383 6.61 -44.37 -1.11
N PHE A 384 7.06 -43.30 -1.76
CA PHE A 384 7.62 -42.13 -1.08
C PHE A 384 6.71 -40.94 -1.33
N VAL A 385 6.40 -40.19 -0.29
CA VAL A 385 5.45 -39.08 -0.35
C VAL A 385 6.03 -37.86 0.33
N VAL A 386 5.76 -36.71 -0.27
CA VAL A 386 6.02 -35.38 0.26
C VAL A 386 4.69 -34.63 0.30
N ASN A 387 4.32 -34.10 1.46
CA ASN A 387 3.05 -33.35 1.61
C ASN A 387 3.11 -31.92 1.06
N SER A 388 4.32 -31.33 0.99
CA SER A 388 4.55 -29.98 0.49
C SER A 388 5.81 -29.96 -0.35
N VAL A 389 5.68 -29.69 -1.64
CA VAL A 389 6.82 -29.58 -2.57
C VAL A 389 7.68 -28.34 -2.23
N ALA A 390 7.08 -27.27 -1.70
CA ALA A 390 7.82 -26.09 -1.25
C ALA A 390 8.70 -26.35 0.00
N GLU A 391 8.22 -27.19 0.92
CA GLU A 391 8.92 -27.59 2.14
C GLU A 391 8.99 -29.13 2.23
N PRO A 392 9.91 -29.75 1.47
CA PRO A 392 9.88 -31.19 1.24
C PRO A 392 10.30 -31.97 2.49
N VAL A 393 9.33 -32.63 3.11
CA VAL A 393 9.55 -33.64 4.16
C VAL A 393 9.11 -35.00 3.61
N VAL A 394 10.09 -35.84 3.28
CA VAL A 394 9.84 -37.15 2.69
C VAL A 394 9.51 -38.16 3.78
N TRP A 395 8.44 -38.92 3.57
CA TRP A 395 8.12 -40.12 4.34
C TRP A 395 7.81 -41.27 3.37
N SER A 396 7.91 -42.51 3.86
CA SER A 396 7.76 -43.70 3.02
C SER A 396 6.80 -44.72 3.62
N MET A 397 6.13 -45.47 2.75
CA MET A 397 5.35 -46.65 3.11
C MET A 397 5.83 -47.85 2.29
N ASN A 398 5.75 -49.03 2.88
CA ASN A 398 6.03 -50.28 2.17
C ASN A 398 4.73 -50.81 1.54
N SER A 399 4.84 -51.42 0.36
CA SER A 399 3.72 -52.16 -0.23
C SER A 399 3.34 -53.35 0.67
N PRO A 400 2.02 -53.59 0.88
CA PRO A 400 1.53 -54.73 1.65
C PRO A 400 1.73 -56.06 0.90
N THR A 401 1.90 -56.00 -0.44
CA THR A 401 2.00 -57.17 -1.32
C THR A 401 3.24 -57.09 -2.21
N LYS A 402 3.75 -58.24 -2.65
CA LYS A 402 4.77 -58.31 -3.72
C LYS A 402 4.18 -58.13 -5.13
N GLU A 403 2.86 -58.19 -5.24
CA GLU A 403 2.14 -57.97 -6.49
C GLU A 403 2.09 -56.48 -6.82
N LYS A 404 2.08 -56.20 -8.13
CA LYS A 404 2.08 -54.85 -8.69
C LYS A 404 0.68 -54.24 -8.55
N PRO A 405 0.54 -52.98 -8.11
CA PRO A 405 -0.76 -52.30 -8.09
C PRO A 405 -1.31 -52.17 -9.50
N THR A 406 -2.62 -52.40 -9.65
CA THR A 406 -3.36 -52.12 -10.89
C THR A 406 -3.60 -50.62 -11.00
N THR A 407 -3.94 -49.97 -9.88
CA THR A 407 -4.00 -48.51 -9.75
C THR A 407 -3.65 -48.11 -8.32
N TRP A 408 -3.19 -46.88 -8.16
CA TRP A 408 -2.94 -46.27 -6.86
C TRP A 408 -3.26 -44.79 -6.93
N THR A 409 -3.54 -44.12 -5.82
CA THR A 409 -3.68 -42.66 -5.77
C THR A 409 -3.36 -42.13 -4.38
N VAL A 410 -3.02 -40.86 -4.28
CA VAL A 410 -2.69 -40.18 -3.02
C VAL A 410 -3.54 -38.94 -2.91
N PHE A 411 -4.08 -38.70 -1.73
CA PHE A 411 -4.91 -37.52 -1.47
C PHE A 411 -4.90 -37.20 0.01
N GLN A 412 -5.21 -35.94 0.34
CA GLN A 412 -5.39 -35.50 1.71
C GLN A 412 -6.85 -35.10 1.93
N PRO A 413 -7.67 -35.93 2.59
CA PRO A 413 -9.04 -35.53 2.94
C PRO A 413 -9.03 -34.25 3.79
N GLN A 414 -10.11 -33.46 3.76
CA GLN A 414 -10.17 -32.18 4.46
C GLN A 414 -9.87 -32.36 5.96
N GLN A 415 -8.83 -31.68 6.45
CA GLN A 415 -8.38 -31.70 7.86
C GLN A 415 -7.87 -33.07 8.38
N LEU A 416 -7.52 -34.01 7.49
CA LEU A 416 -6.95 -35.31 7.85
C LEU A 416 -5.50 -35.47 7.34
N LEU A 417 -4.85 -36.54 7.81
CA LEU A 417 -3.53 -36.97 7.33
C LEU A 417 -3.60 -37.40 5.85
N THR A 418 -2.50 -37.23 5.13
CA THR A 418 -2.37 -37.73 3.76
C THR A 418 -2.59 -39.24 3.74
N ARG A 419 -3.43 -39.71 2.82
CA ARG A 419 -3.74 -41.12 2.62
C ARG A 419 -3.27 -41.61 1.27
N VAL A 420 -2.84 -42.86 1.26
CA VAL A 420 -2.47 -43.58 0.05
C VAL A 420 -3.48 -44.68 -0.17
N LEU A 421 -4.11 -44.69 -1.35
CA LEU A 421 -4.94 -45.78 -1.83
C LEU A 421 -4.12 -46.62 -2.81
N PHE A 422 -4.04 -47.91 -2.55
CA PHE A 422 -3.28 -48.88 -3.34
C PHE A 422 -4.17 -50.07 -3.66
N VAL A 423 -4.40 -50.35 -4.95
CA VAL A 423 -5.37 -51.35 -5.40
C VAL A 423 -4.66 -52.44 -6.19
N VAL A 424 -4.91 -53.70 -5.84
CA VAL A 424 -4.38 -54.89 -6.52
C VAL A 424 -5.55 -55.78 -6.90
N GLY A 425 -5.85 -55.84 -8.21
CA GLY A 425 -7.02 -56.55 -8.73
C GLY A 425 -8.31 -55.96 -8.15
N SER A 426 -9.01 -56.74 -7.31
CA SER A 426 -10.22 -56.33 -6.60
C SER A 426 -10.02 -56.03 -5.11
N GLN A 427 -8.76 -56.02 -4.63
CA GLN A 427 -8.43 -55.72 -3.23
C GLN A 427 -7.96 -54.27 -3.06
N PHE A 428 -8.55 -53.58 -2.09
CA PHE A 428 -8.27 -52.18 -1.77
C PHE A 428 -7.46 -52.09 -0.48
N TYR A 429 -6.29 -51.47 -0.57
CA TYR A 429 -5.41 -51.16 0.57
C TYR A 429 -5.38 -49.65 0.78
N MET A 430 -5.51 -49.21 2.03
CA MET A 430 -5.41 -47.79 2.37
C MET A 430 -4.64 -47.62 3.68
N GLY A 431 -3.87 -46.54 3.78
CA GLY A 431 -3.15 -46.17 5.00
C GLY A 431 -2.85 -44.68 5.03
N SER A 432 -2.85 -44.11 6.23
CA SER A 432 -2.52 -42.70 6.47
C SER A 432 -1.02 -42.51 6.72
N GLN A 433 -0.56 -41.25 6.67
CA GLN A 433 0.82 -40.92 7.03
C GLN A 433 1.20 -41.47 8.42
N GLY A 434 2.22 -42.34 8.44
CA GLY A 434 2.71 -42.98 9.67
C GLY A 434 2.06 -44.34 9.99
N GLU A 435 1.05 -44.75 9.23
CA GLU A 435 0.42 -46.07 9.31
C GLU A 435 0.96 -46.99 8.20
N GLU A 436 0.75 -48.30 8.35
CA GLU A 436 0.98 -49.26 7.27
C GLU A 436 -0.26 -49.38 6.37
N LEU A 437 -0.06 -49.80 5.12
CA LEU A 437 -1.17 -50.05 4.20
C LEU A 437 -1.99 -51.27 4.66
N ALA A 438 -3.24 -51.04 5.04
CA ALA A 438 -4.15 -52.08 5.51
C ALA A 438 -5.29 -52.34 4.51
N ILE A 439 -5.74 -53.60 4.43
CA ILE A 439 -6.89 -54.00 3.62
C ILE A 439 -8.14 -53.30 4.14
N GLN A 440 -8.94 -52.75 3.23
CA GLN A 440 -10.21 -52.09 3.54
C GLN A 440 -11.38 -53.07 3.37
N PRO A 441 -11.90 -53.69 4.45
CA PRO A 441 -12.94 -54.71 4.35
C PRO A 441 -14.27 -54.13 3.83
N GLN A 442 -14.50 -52.83 4.03
CA GLN A 442 -15.70 -52.15 3.59
C GLN A 442 -15.82 -52.12 2.06
N ALA A 443 -14.68 -52.00 1.36
CA ALA A 443 -14.65 -52.00 -0.10
C ALA A 443 -15.10 -53.36 -0.69
N ALA A 444 -14.92 -54.47 0.04
CA ALA A 444 -15.33 -55.79 -0.40
C ALA A 444 -16.86 -55.93 -0.58
N ALA A 445 -17.67 -55.04 0.02
CA ALA A 445 -19.12 -55.08 -0.07
C ALA A 445 -19.65 -54.66 -1.47
N TRP A 446 -18.93 -53.78 -2.16
CA TRP A 446 -19.34 -53.23 -3.47
C TRP A 446 -18.32 -53.47 -4.59
N ALA A 447 -17.10 -53.91 -4.25
CA ALA A 447 -16.06 -54.21 -5.21
C ALA A 447 -16.50 -55.34 -6.17
N ILE A 448 -16.22 -55.15 -7.45
CA ILE A 448 -16.54 -56.14 -8.48
C ILE A 448 -15.42 -57.18 -8.50
N SER A 449 -15.78 -58.46 -8.32
CA SER A 449 -14.81 -59.57 -8.37
C SER A 449 -15.37 -60.74 -9.20
N PRO A 450 -14.57 -61.35 -10.10
CA PRO A 450 -13.19 -61.00 -10.46
C PRO A 450 -13.14 -59.81 -11.43
N CYS A 451 -12.44 -58.73 -11.05
CA CYS A 451 -12.21 -57.57 -11.90
C CYS A 451 -10.99 -56.79 -11.43
N ASP A 452 -10.29 -56.15 -12.37
CA ASP A 452 -9.17 -55.27 -12.08
C ASP A 452 -9.61 -53.81 -12.18
N TYR A 453 -9.23 -53.00 -11.21
CA TYR A 453 -9.43 -51.55 -11.27
C TYR A 453 -8.24 -50.89 -11.95
N VAL A 454 -8.47 -50.30 -13.12
CA VAL A 454 -7.44 -49.77 -14.02
C VAL A 454 -7.05 -48.34 -13.66
N GLN A 455 -8.02 -47.48 -13.30
CA GLN A 455 -7.75 -46.09 -12.92
C GLN A 455 -8.55 -45.70 -11.68
N SER A 456 -7.93 -44.89 -10.83
CA SER A 456 -8.53 -44.30 -9.63
C SER A 456 -8.19 -42.83 -9.52
N VAL A 457 -9.21 -41.96 -9.53
CA VAL A 457 -9.04 -40.50 -9.55
C VAL A 457 -9.92 -39.84 -8.50
N VAL A 458 -9.32 -39.02 -7.65
CA VAL A 458 -9.99 -38.30 -6.57
C VAL A 458 -10.55 -36.99 -7.12
N ASN A 459 -11.73 -36.59 -6.67
CA ASN A 459 -12.31 -35.30 -7.05
C ASN A 459 -11.62 -34.13 -6.32
N GLU A 460 -11.87 -32.90 -6.78
CA GLU A 460 -11.26 -31.69 -6.20
C GLU A 460 -11.68 -31.45 -4.73
N ALA A 461 -12.92 -31.80 -4.36
CA ALA A 461 -13.39 -31.67 -2.98
C ALA A 461 -12.71 -32.66 -2.01
N ARG A 462 -12.06 -33.70 -2.55
CA ARG A 462 -11.33 -34.77 -1.84
C ARG A 462 -12.23 -35.64 -0.96
N ASP A 463 -13.50 -35.78 -1.37
CA ASP A 463 -14.53 -36.57 -0.69
C ASP A 463 -15.03 -37.75 -1.54
N ARG A 464 -14.72 -37.79 -2.85
CA ARG A 464 -15.14 -38.86 -3.77
C ARG A 464 -13.99 -39.36 -4.63
N ILE A 465 -14.05 -40.65 -4.98
CA ILE A 465 -13.11 -41.33 -5.86
C ILE A 465 -13.88 -41.96 -7.02
N ALA A 466 -13.48 -41.65 -8.24
CA ALA A 466 -13.96 -42.31 -9.44
C ALA A 466 -13.01 -43.47 -9.78
N LEU A 467 -13.59 -44.65 -9.96
CA LEU A 467 -12.91 -45.91 -10.22
C LEU A 467 -13.35 -46.46 -11.57
N LEU A 468 -12.38 -46.76 -12.43
CA LEU A 468 -12.62 -47.40 -13.73
C LEU A 468 -12.14 -48.86 -13.67
N THR A 469 -13.01 -49.77 -14.09
CA THR A 469 -12.74 -51.21 -14.10
C THR A 469 -12.30 -51.70 -15.48
N SER A 470 -11.66 -52.88 -15.52
CA SER A 470 -11.32 -53.57 -16.77
C SER A 470 -12.53 -54.04 -17.58
N THR A 471 -13.73 -54.00 -16.99
CA THR A 471 -15.00 -54.37 -17.62
C THR A 471 -15.82 -53.17 -18.10
N ASP A 472 -15.17 -52.01 -18.29
CA ASP A 472 -15.80 -50.76 -18.74
C ASP A 472 -16.94 -50.27 -17.84
N LYS A 473 -16.87 -50.60 -16.54
CA LYS A 473 -17.75 -50.03 -15.50
C LYS A 473 -17.04 -48.92 -14.75
N VAL A 474 -17.78 -47.84 -14.48
CA VAL A 474 -17.36 -46.71 -13.66
C VAL A 474 -18.09 -46.75 -12.33
N GLN A 475 -17.35 -46.72 -11.23
CA GLN A 475 -17.88 -46.64 -9.87
C GLN A 475 -17.43 -45.34 -9.22
N VAL A 476 -18.37 -44.61 -8.61
CA VAL A 476 -18.07 -43.42 -7.80
C VAL A 476 -18.31 -43.76 -6.34
N VAL A 477 -17.26 -43.67 -5.53
CA VAL A 477 -17.27 -44.06 -4.12
C VAL A 477 -16.82 -42.91 -3.23
N SER A 478 -17.15 -42.97 -1.94
CA SER A 478 -16.62 -42.02 -0.95
C SER A 478 -15.11 -42.18 -0.76
N ALA A 479 -14.44 -41.13 -0.31
CA ALA A 479 -13.01 -41.12 -0.02
C ALA A 479 -12.58 -42.17 1.03
N ASP A 480 -13.49 -42.52 1.94
CA ASP A 480 -13.32 -43.57 2.95
C ASP A 480 -13.68 -44.98 2.44
N LEU A 481 -14.15 -45.11 1.19
CA LEU A 481 -14.62 -46.35 0.55
C LEU A 481 -15.85 -47.00 1.18
N GLU A 482 -16.56 -46.32 2.08
CA GLU A 482 -17.74 -46.86 2.77
C GLU A 482 -19.01 -46.80 1.90
N ILE A 483 -19.17 -45.75 1.09
CA ILE A 483 -20.40 -45.44 0.35
C ILE A 483 -20.13 -45.50 -1.15
N ILE A 484 -21.00 -46.17 -1.90
CA ILE A 484 -21.05 -46.11 -3.36
C ILE A 484 -22.18 -45.17 -3.81
N TYR A 485 -21.83 -44.14 -4.57
CA TYR A 485 -22.77 -43.15 -5.10
C TYR A 485 -23.35 -43.58 -6.45
N ALA A 486 -22.53 -44.16 -7.31
CA ALA A 486 -22.93 -44.61 -8.63
C ALA A 486 -22.11 -45.82 -9.08
N SER A 487 -22.71 -46.71 -9.87
CA SER A 487 -22.06 -47.86 -10.49
C SER A 487 -22.67 -48.11 -11.86
N LEU A 488 -22.01 -47.61 -12.91
CA LEU A 488 -22.57 -47.53 -14.26
C LEU A 488 -21.72 -48.31 -15.26
N ARG A 489 -22.35 -48.97 -16.23
CA ARG A 489 -21.67 -49.66 -17.34
C ARG A 489 -21.66 -48.80 -18.60
N ILE A 490 -20.54 -48.83 -19.33
CA ILE A 490 -20.39 -48.16 -20.63
C ILE A 490 -20.40 -49.24 -21.72
N SER A 491 -21.55 -49.43 -22.37
CA SER A 491 -21.79 -50.59 -23.26
C SER A 491 -21.30 -50.40 -24.71
N GLN A 492 -20.89 -49.18 -25.11
CA GLN A 492 -20.57 -48.82 -26.49
C GLN A 492 -19.10 -48.40 -26.74
N HIS A 493 -18.29 -48.29 -25.68
CA HIS A 493 -16.91 -47.82 -25.77
C HIS A 493 -16.00 -48.66 -24.87
N GLU A 494 -14.81 -49.02 -25.37
CA GLU A 494 -13.76 -49.68 -24.59
C GLU A 494 -13.00 -48.63 -23.76
N VAL A 495 -13.60 -48.25 -22.62
CA VAL A 495 -13.06 -47.19 -21.75
C VAL A 495 -11.88 -47.67 -20.92
N SER A 496 -11.79 -48.97 -20.63
CA SER A 496 -10.71 -49.61 -19.88
C SER A 496 -9.30 -49.28 -20.38
N ASN A 497 -9.14 -48.98 -21.68
CA ASN A 497 -7.86 -48.61 -22.29
C ASN A 497 -7.72 -47.09 -22.56
N CYS A 498 -8.49 -46.24 -21.89
CA CYS A 498 -8.44 -44.79 -22.07
C CYS A 498 -7.06 -44.21 -21.72
N LEU A 499 -6.65 -43.16 -22.45
CA LEU A 499 -5.42 -42.41 -22.20
C LEU A 499 -5.46 -41.64 -20.88
N SER A 500 -6.62 -41.08 -20.54
CA SER A 500 -6.86 -40.36 -19.30
C SER A 500 -8.32 -40.48 -18.88
N PHE A 501 -8.54 -40.52 -17.57
CA PHE A 501 -9.85 -40.53 -16.94
C PHE A 501 -9.86 -39.48 -15.83
N GLY A 502 -11.00 -38.86 -15.58
CA GLY A 502 -11.09 -37.92 -14.47
C GLY A 502 -12.42 -37.21 -14.38
N TRP A 503 -12.43 -36.17 -13.55
CA TRP A 503 -13.60 -35.35 -13.25
C TRP A 503 -13.70 -34.17 -14.20
N VAL A 504 -14.91 -33.88 -14.67
CA VAL A 504 -15.23 -32.59 -15.31
C VAL A 504 -15.71 -31.63 -14.23
N THR A 505 -16.73 -32.03 -13.47
CA THR A 505 -17.27 -31.28 -12.33
C THR A 505 -17.79 -32.28 -11.29
N SER A 506 -18.49 -31.80 -10.27
CA SER A 506 -19.12 -32.67 -9.28
C SER A 506 -20.12 -33.66 -9.88
N ASN A 507 -20.68 -33.44 -11.08
CA ASN A 507 -21.74 -34.29 -11.63
C ASN A 507 -21.36 -34.94 -12.98
N GLY A 508 -20.13 -34.74 -13.45
CA GLY A 508 -19.68 -35.25 -14.75
C GLY A 508 -18.27 -35.80 -14.70
N LEU A 509 -18.04 -36.91 -15.40
CA LEU A 509 -16.74 -37.55 -15.60
C LEU A 509 -16.34 -37.45 -17.07
N PHE A 510 -15.05 -37.60 -17.36
CA PHE A 510 -14.55 -37.74 -18.72
C PHE A 510 -13.63 -38.96 -18.86
N ALA A 511 -13.60 -39.52 -20.06
CA ALA A 511 -12.61 -40.51 -20.47
C ALA A 511 -12.07 -40.15 -21.86
N GLN A 512 -10.76 -39.99 -21.98
CA GLN A 512 -10.10 -39.76 -23.26
C GLN A 512 -9.77 -41.09 -23.92
N LEU A 513 -10.59 -41.51 -24.88
CA LEU A 513 -10.42 -42.79 -25.59
C LEU A 513 -9.19 -42.75 -26.53
N SER A 514 -8.99 -41.63 -27.20
CA SER A 514 -7.86 -41.39 -28.09
C SER A 514 -7.50 -39.90 -28.11
N PRO A 515 -6.39 -39.48 -28.74
CA PRO A 515 -6.10 -38.05 -28.91
C PRO A 515 -7.20 -37.32 -29.70
N SER A 516 -8.03 -38.03 -30.48
CA SER A 516 -9.08 -37.44 -31.29
C SER A 516 -10.49 -37.61 -30.70
N SER A 517 -10.65 -38.21 -29.52
CA SER A 517 -11.96 -38.49 -28.93
C SER A 517 -11.97 -38.40 -27.42
N VAL A 518 -12.92 -37.61 -26.89
CA VAL A 518 -13.20 -37.49 -25.45
C VAL A 518 -14.66 -37.84 -25.20
N LEU A 519 -14.87 -38.80 -24.30
CA LEU A 519 -16.18 -39.24 -23.84
C LEU A 519 -16.54 -38.46 -22.56
N LEU A 520 -17.69 -37.80 -22.56
CA LEU A 520 -18.29 -37.18 -21.38
C LEU A 520 -19.34 -38.12 -20.81
N ILE A 521 -19.28 -38.35 -19.50
CA ILE A 521 -20.09 -39.34 -18.80
C ILE A 521 -20.90 -38.62 -17.74
N ASN A 522 -22.23 -38.73 -17.84
CA ASN A 522 -23.11 -38.34 -16.76
C ASN A 522 -23.23 -39.49 -15.75
N TYR A 523 -23.04 -39.19 -14.47
CA TYR A 523 -23.20 -40.17 -13.39
C TYR A 523 -24.26 -39.79 -12.35
N SER A 524 -24.95 -38.65 -12.47
CA SER A 524 -25.98 -38.21 -11.52
C SER A 524 -27.29 -38.98 -11.64
N ASP A 525 -27.57 -39.58 -12.79
CA ASP A 525 -28.74 -40.43 -12.95
C ASP A 525 -28.46 -41.84 -12.38
N ILE A 526 -28.86 -42.05 -11.13
CA ILE A 526 -28.71 -43.32 -10.40
C ILE A 526 -29.79 -44.33 -10.83
N SER A 527 -30.77 -43.93 -11.65
CA SER A 527 -31.93 -44.77 -11.98
C SER A 527 -31.64 -45.84 -13.03
N GLU A 528 -30.56 -45.70 -13.80
CA GLU A 528 -30.16 -46.61 -14.88
C GLU A 528 -28.80 -47.29 -14.60
N GLU A 529 -28.66 -48.58 -14.93
CA GLU A 529 -27.37 -49.31 -14.79
C GLU A 529 -26.37 -48.97 -15.93
N GLU A 530 -26.84 -48.32 -16.99
CA GLU A 530 -26.02 -47.86 -18.11
C GLU A 530 -25.73 -46.36 -18.01
N ALA A 531 -24.49 -45.96 -18.32
CA ALA A 531 -24.12 -44.55 -18.30
C ALA A 531 -24.63 -43.83 -19.55
N ILE A 532 -25.26 -42.66 -19.37
CA ILE A 532 -25.53 -41.74 -20.47
C ILE A 532 -24.23 -41.02 -20.82
N VAL A 533 -23.79 -41.18 -22.07
CA VAL A 533 -22.49 -40.67 -22.53
C VAL A 533 -22.63 -39.82 -23.79
N TYR A 534 -21.68 -38.91 -23.98
CA TYR A 534 -21.55 -38.10 -25.20
C TYR A 534 -20.09 -38.09 -25.67
N GLU A 535 -19.85 -38.59 -26.87
CA GLU A 535 -18.52 -38.56 -27.48
C GLU A 535 -18.32 -37.27 -28.28
N ARG A 536 -17.23 -36.54 -27.97
CA ARG A 536 -16.83 -35.35 -28.72
C ARG A 536 -15.54 -35.62 -29.51
N PRO A 537 -15.56 -35.46 -30.84
CA PRO A 537 -14.36 -35.59 -31.67
C PRO A 537 -13.48 -34.33 -31.62
N PHE A 538 -12.17 -34.53 -31.69
CA PHE A 538 -11.11 -33.51 -31.75
C PHE A 538 -10.08 -33.88 -32.82
N LYS A 539 -9.25 -32.93 -33.27
CA LYS A 539 -8.16 -33.25 -34.22
C LYS A 539 -7.05 -34.06 -33.54
N SER A 540 -6.51 -33.52 -32.45
CA SER A 540 -5.50 -34.15 -31.59
C SER A 540 -5.40 -33.30 -30.33
N SER A 541 -5.84 -33.84 -29.19
CA SER A 541 -6.02 -33.09 -27.96
C SER A 541 -5.23 -33.64 -26.78
N ARG A 542 -4.82 -32.71 -25.91
CA ARG A 542 -4.33 -33.00 -24.55
C ARG A 542 -5.26 -32.33 -23.54
N ILE A 543 -5.45 -32.94 -22.38
CA ILE A 543 -6.40 -32.47 -21.37
C ILE A 543 -5.66 -31.91 -20.16
N GLY A 544 -6.05 -30.71 -19.72
CA GLY A 544 -5.75 -30.20 -18.39
C GLY A 544 -7.03 -30.24 -17.54
N VAL A 545 -6.96 -30.85 -16.37
CA VAL A 545 -8.10 -30.93 -15.44
C VAL A 545 -8.11 -29.70 -14.53
N GLU A 546 -9.28 -29.09 -14.36
CA GLU A 546 -9.50 -27.92 -13.52
C GLU A 546 -10.59 -28.22 -12.46
N CYS A 547 -10.75 -27.34 -11.48
CA CYS A 547 -11.73 -27.57 -10.40
C CYS A 547 -13.21 -27.49 -10.85
N ASP A 548 -13.47 -26.84 -11.97
CA ASP A 548 -14.80 -26.53 -12.52
C ASP A 548 -14.98 -26.96 -13.98
N GLY A 549 -14.08 -27.79 -14.50
CA GLY A 549 -14.15 -28.28 -15.87
C GLY A 549 -12.88 -28.97 -16.34
N ILE A 550 -12.84 -29.27 -17.63
CA ILE A 550 -11.62 -29.70 -18.32
C ILE A 550 -11.28 -28.71 -19.44
N ARG A 551 -9.99 -28.42 -19.59
CA ARG A 551 -9.47 -27.65 -20.71
C ARG A 551 -8.80 -28.58 -21.71
N VAL A 552 -9.31 -28.55 -22.93
CA VAL A 552 -8.85 -29.37 -24.04
C VAL A 552 -7.97 -28.50 -24.94
N PHE A 553 -6.72 -28.90 -25.09
CA PHE A 553 -5.72 -28.22 -25.90
C PHE A 553 -5.55 -28.94 -27.23
N GLU A 554 -5.92 -28.28 -28.33
CA GLU A 554 -5.60 -28.69 -29.70
C GLU A 554 -4.41 -27.88 -30.24
N GLU A 555 -3.94 -28.17 -31.45
CA GLU A 555 -2.76 -27.48 -32.01
C GLU A 555 -2.99 -25.98 -32.28
N ASP A 556 -4.22 -25.62 -32.67
CA ASP A 556 -4.63 -24.29 -33.09
C ASP A 556 -5.74 -23.68 -32.19
N ARG A 557 -6.26 -24.43 -31.22
CA ARG A 557 -7.45 -24.05 -30.44
C ARG A 557 -7.36 -24.56 -29.00
N VAL A 558 -7.94 -23.79 -28.07
CA VAL A 558 -8.15 -24.19 -26.68
C VAL A 558 -9.64 -24.08 -26.35
N GLU A 559 -10.24 -25.20 -25.94
CA GLU A 559 -11.65 -25.32 -25.58
C GLU A 559 -11.78 -25.67 -24.09
N PHE A 560 -12.72 -25.04 -23.40
CA PHE A 560 -13.07 -25.35 -22.01
C PHE A 560 -14.44 -26.02 -21.97
N ILE A 561 -14.48 -27.19 -21.33
CA ILE A 561 -15.69 -28.00 -21.15
C ILE A 561 -16.07 -27.93 -19.69
N THR A 562 -17.29 -27.46 -19.43
CA THR A 562 -17.83 -27.32 -18.06
C THR A 562 -19.29 -27.79 -18.03
N VAL A 563 -19.85 -27.94 -16.84
CA VAL A 563 -21.29 -28.18 -16.66
C VAL A 563 -21.98 -26.84 -16.45
N ALA A 564 -23.07 -26.59 -17.16
CA ALA A 564 -23.79 -25.31 -17.06
C ALA A 564 -24.23 -25.05 -15.62
N ASN A 565 -24.13 -23.80 -15.18
CA ASN A 565 -24.70 -23.37 -13.91
C ASN A 565 -26.22 -23.14 -14.05
N ASP A 566 -26.96 -23.37 -12.98
CA ASP A 566 -28.42 -23.19 -12.94
C ASP A 566 -28.81 -21.75 -13.21
N ALA A 567 -28.06 -20.77 -12.71
CA ALA A 567 -28.28 -19.35 -12.99
C ALA A 567 -28.15 -19.04 -14.50
N GLN A 568 -27.11 -19.58 -15.15
CA GLN A 568 -26.90 -19.38 -16.59
C GLN A 568 -28.01 -20.04 -17.41
N ARG A 569 -28.45 -21.26 -17.02
CA ARG A 569 -29.61 -21.93 -17.62
C ARG A 569 -30.90 -21.11 -17.43
N ALA A 570 -31.10 -20.52 -16.26
CA ALA A 570 -32.27 -19.72 -15.96
C ALA A 570 -32.32 -18.44 -16.81
N VAL A 571 -31.21 -17.73 -17.00
CA VAL A 571 -31.19 -16.44 -17.71
C VAL A 571 -31.06 -16.59 -19.23
N LEU A 572 -30.19 -17.49 -19.71
CA LEU A 572 -29.85 -17.64 -21.13
C LEU A 572 -30.49 -18.89 -21.77
N GLY A 573 -31.30 -19.65 -21.01
CA GLY A 573 -32.03 -20.79 -21.51
C GLY A 573 -33.00 -20.42 -22.62
N VAL A 574 -33.10 -21.27 -23.64
CA VAL A 574 -34.05 -21.10 -24.74
C VAL A 574 -35.48 -21.17 -24.20
N ALA A 575 -36.27 -20.11 -24.43
CA ALA A 575 -37.64 -19.98 -23.93
C ALA A 575 -37.76 -20.12 -22.40
N SER A 576 -36.73 -19.72 -21.65
CA SER A 576 -36.78 -19.72 -20.19
C SER A 576 -37.81 -18.71 -19.69
N ALA A 577 -38.74 -19.19 -18.86
CA ALA A 577 -39.72 -18.35 -18.16
C ALA A 577 -39.24 -17.93 -16.76
N ALA A 578 -37.95 -18.09 -16.45
CA ALA A 578 -37.38 -17.72 -15.16
C ALA A 578 -37.34 -16.20 -14.98
N ASP A 579 -37.44 -15.75 -13.74
CA ASP A 579 -37.42 -14.33 -13.37
C ASP A 579 -36.16 -13.60 -13.88
N GLY A 580 -35.00 -14.28 -13.89
CA GLY A 580 -33.76 -13.75 -14.46
C GLY A 580 -33.79 -13.57 -15.98
N ALA A 581 -34.44 -14.45 -16.74
CA ALA A 581 -34.60 -14.30 -18.19
C ALA A 581 -35.50 -13.11 -18.52
N LEU A 582 -36.62 -12.96 -17.80
CA LEU A 582 -37.53 -11.81 -17.94
C LEU A 582 -36.81 -10.49 -17.66
N LEU A 583 -35.94 -10.44 -16.65
CA LEU A 583 -35.13 -9.26 -16.34
C LEU A 583 -34.13 -8.94 -17.46
N HIS A 584 -33.47 -9.96 -17.99
CA HIS A 584 -32.53 -9.81 -19.09
C HIS A 584 -33.24 -9.28 -20.35
N GLU A 585 -34.40 -9.82 -20.71
CA GLU A 585 -35.22 -9.34 -21.82
C GLU A 585 -35.73 -7.91 -21.58
N ALA A 586 -36.21 -7.60 -20.38
CA ALA A 586 -36.63 -6.25 -20.01
C ALA A 586 -35.52 -5.21 -20.25
N ALA A 587 -34.28 -5.54 -19.90
CA ALA A 587 -33.13 -4.67 -20.09
C ALA A 587 -32.74 -4.50 -21.58
N GLN A 588 -32.96 -5.52 -22.41
CA GLN A 588 -32.76 -5.40 -23.86
C GLN A 588 -33.78 -4.45 -24.48
N TRP A 589 -35.05 -4.55 -24.10
CA TRP A 589 -36.12 -3.65 -24.56
C TRP A 589 -35.82 -2.17 -24.27
N LEU A 590 -35.09 -1.87 -23.20
CA LEU A 590 -34.68 -0.51 -22.83
C LEU A 590 -33.78 0.17 -23.88
N SER A 591 -33.04 -0.62 -24.66
CA SER A 591 -32.19 -0.12 -25.75
C SER A 591 -32.94 0.02 -27.09
N THR A 592 -34.21 -0.37 -27.14
CA THR A 592 -35.06 -0.34 -28.35
C THR A 592 -36.04 0.86 -28.31
N PRO A 593 -36.59 1.29 -29.47
CA PRO A 593 -37.63 2.32 -29.51
C PRO A 593 -38.95 1.92 -28.80
N LYS A 594 -39.13 0.65 -28.44
CA LYS A 594 -40.28 0.13 -27.67
C LYS A 594 -39.97 0.00 -26.17
N SER A 595 -39.32 1.02 -25.60
CA SER A 595 -38.86 0.99 -24.20
C SER A 595 -39.97 0.79 -23.16
N HIS A 596 -41.23 1.09 -23.47
CA HIS A 596 -42.38 0.81 -22.59
C HIS A 596 -42.51 -0.69 -22.26
N GLN A 597 -42.15 -1.58 -23.19
CA GLN A 597 -42.22 -3.03 -22.98
C GLN A 597 -41.28 -3.48 -21.86
N SER A 598 -40.16 -2.78 -21.62
CA SER A 598 -39.26 -3.11 -20.50
C SER A 598 -39.96 -3.10 -19.13
N TYR A 599 -40.95 -2.22 -18.93
CA TYR A 599 -41.72 -2.16 -17.69
C TYR A 599 -42.74 -3.30 -17.60
N GLU A 600 -43.33 -3.72 -18.72
CA GLU A 600 -44.26 -4.86 -18.75
C GLU A 600 -43.57 -6.16 -18.35
N TYR A 601 -42.38 -6.42 -18.88
CA TYR A 601 -41.57 -7.57 -18.48
C TYR A 601 -41.11 -7.47 -17.03
N ALA A 602 -40.69 -6.28 -16.57
CA ALA A 602 -40.28 -6.09 -15.18
C ALA A 602 -41.41 -6.32 -14.17
N MET A 603 -42.65 -5.98 -14.51
CA MET A 603 -43.83 -6.21 -13.65
C MET A 603 -44.26 -7.69 -13.58
N GLN A 604 -43.80 -8.53 -14.51
CA GLN A 604 -44.08 -9.97 -14.50
C GLN A 604 -43.15 -10.75 -13.56
N ILE A 605 -42.05 -10.13 -13.12
CA ILE A 605 -41.04 -10.75 -12.26
C ILE A 605 -41.60 -10.91 -10.83
N ARG A 606 -41.51 -12.12 -10.28
CA ARG A 606 -41.99 -12.41 -8.93
C ARG A 606 -40.94 -12.09 -7.87
N ASP A 607 -39.72 -12.60 -8.05
CA ASP A 607 -38.59 -12.35 -7.17
C ASP A 607 -37.50 -11.54 -7.87
N MET A 608 -37.55 -10.21 -7.65
CA MET A 608 -36.58 -9.29 -8.22
C MET A 608 -35.16 -9.54 -7.67
N LYS A 609 -35.00 -10.02 -6.43
CA LYS A 609 -33.67 -10.24 -5.85
C LYS A 609 -32.99 -11.44 -6.49
N SER A 610 -33.71 -12.57 -6.59
CA SER A 610 -33.20 -13.76 -7.29
C SER A 610 -32.86 -13.45 -8.74
N ALA A 611 -33.72 -12.72 -9.46
CA ALA A 611 -33.46 -12.33 -10.84
C ALA A 611 -32.19 -11.48 -11.02
N ILE A 612 -31.91 -10.57 -10.08
CA ILE A 612 -30.69 -9.77 -10.07
C ILE A 612 -29.48 -10.67 -9.83
N ASP A 613 -29.55 -11.54 -8.83
CA ASP A 613 -28.46 -12.47 -8.48
C ASP A 613 -28.16 -13.44 -9.64
N ASP A 614 -29.18 -13.97 -10.30
CA ASP A 614 -29.06 -14.84 -11.49
C ASP A 614 -28.38 -14.10 -12.65
N CYS A 615 -28.75 -12.84 -12.89
CA CYS A 615 -28.10 -12.00 -13.90
C CYS A 615 -26.64 -11.70 -13.55
N ILE A 616 -26.32 -11.45 -12.28
CA ILE A 616 -24.95 -11.21 -11.81
C ILE A 616 -24.11 -12.48 -11.93
N SER A 617 -24.64 -13.63 -11.52
CA SER A 617 -23.96 -14.92 -11.62
C SER A 617 -23.72 -15.29 -13.09
N SER A 618 -24.73 -15.15 -13.94
CA SER A 618 -24.61 -15.37 -15.39
C SER A 618 -23.60 -14.41 -16.03
N ALA A 619 -23.54 -13.15 -15.57
CA ALA A 619 -22.55 -12.20 -16.04
C ALA A 619 -21.12 -12.61 -15.65
N SER A 620 -20.95 -13.25 -14.50
CA SER A 620 -19.64 -13.68 -14.00
C SER A 620 -19.05 -14.85 -14.80
N GLU A 621 -19.92 -15.67 -15.42
CA GLU A 621 -19.53 -16.86 -16.20
C GLU A 621 -19.42 -16.56 -17.70
N ALA A 622 -20.11 -15.54 -18.19
CA ALA A 622 -20.03 -15.12 -19.58
C ALA A 622 -18.61 -14.73 -19.98
N TRP A 623 -18.13 -15.21 -21.13
CA TRP A 623 -16.79 -14.89 -21.62
C TRP A 623 -16.75 -13.55 -22.37
N GLN A 624 -17.77 -13.28 -23.19
CA GLN A 624 -17.86 -12.07 -24.00
C GLN A 624 -18.19 -10.81 -23.19
N THR A 625 -17.33 -9.80 -23.32
CA THR A 625 -17.56 -8.47 -22.71
C THR A 625 -18.90 -7.81 -23.10
N PRO A 626 -19.43 -7.93 -24.34
CA PRO A 626 -20.77 -7.45 -24.67
C PRO A 626 -21.87 -8.09 -23.82
N LEU A 627 -21.86 -9.42 -23.69
CA LEU A 627 -22.86 -10.17 -22.92
C LEU A 627 -22.77 -9.85 -21.43
N GLN A 628 -21.55 -9.84 -20.86
CA GLN A 628 -21.29 -9.40 -19.49
C GLN A 628 -21.90 -8.01 -19.22
N LYS A 629 -21.68 -7.05 -20.13
CA LYS A 629 -22.23 -5.68 -19.99
C LYS A 629 -23.75 -5.67 -20.08
N MET A 630 -24.37 -6.50 -20.92
CA MET A 630 -25.83 -6.58 -21.01
C MET A 630 -26.43 -7.14 -19.72
N LEU A 631 -25.89 -8.24 -19.21
CA LEU A 631 -26.34 -8.87 -17.97
C LEU A 631 -26.15 -7.96 -16.74
N LEU A 632 -25.01 -7.27 -16.64
CA LEU A 632 -24.78 -6.29 -15.57
C LEU A 632 -25.71 -5.07 -15.68
N LYS A 633 -26.06 -4.63 -16.90
CA LYS A 633 -27.07 -3.59 -17.10
C LYS A 633 -28.46 -4.07 -16.68
N ALA A 634 -28.79 -5.34 -16.94
CA ALA A 634 -30.04 -5.95 -16.52
C ALA A 634 -30.14 -6.02 -14.99
N ALA A 635 -29.08 -6.49 -14.32
CA ALA A 635 -28.98 -6.46 -12.87
C ALA A 635 -29.16 -5.05 -12.30
N ARG A 636 -28.46 -4.04 -12.86
CA ARG A 636 -28.59 -2.64 -12.44
C ARG A 636 -29.99 -2.08 -12.67
N PHE A 637 -30.65 -2.47 -13.77
CA PHE A 637 -32.02 -2.09 -14.06
C PHE A 637 -32.98 -2.69 -13.02
N GLY A 638 -32.80 -3.97 -12.67
CA GLY A 638 -33.55 -4.65 -11.61
C GLY A 638 -33.44 -3.98 -10.25
N MET A 639 -32.24 -3.52 -9.88
CA MET A 639 -32.01 -2.80 -8.61
C MET A 639 -32.87 -1.52 -8.47
N ALA A 640 -33.33 -0.93 -9.57
CA ALA A 640 -34.22 0.23 -9.51
C ALA A 640 -35.66 -0.12 -9.06
N PHE A 641 -36.04 -1.40 -9.11
CA PHE A 641 -37.37 -1.89 -8.74
C PHE A 641 -37.42 -2.55 -7.35
N THR A 642 -36.28 -2.65 -6.65
CA THR A 642 -36.24 -3.22 -5.31
C THR A 642 -36.59 -2.18 -4.24
N THR A 643 -37.62 -2.46 -3.43
CA THR A 643 -38.08 -1.58 -2.34
C THR A 643 -37.11 -1.54 -1.14
N SER A 644 -36.35 -2.62 -0.91
CA SER A 644 -35.27 -2.68 0.09
C SER A 644 -33.91 -2.41 -0.57
N SER A 645 -33.00 -1.69 0.10
CA SER A 645 -31.63 -1.47 -0.38
C SER A 645 -30.95 -2.80 -0.73
N TYR A 646 -30.75 -3.06 -2.03
CA TYR A 646 -30.01 -4.23 -2.49
C TYR A 646 -28.52 -4.07 -2.14
N ASP A 647 -27.87 -5.14 -1.68
CA ASP A 647 -26.46 -5.10 -1.34
C ASP A 647 -25.60 -4.93 -2.59
N THR A 648 -25.16 -3.70 -2.83
CA THR A 648 -24.30 -3.36 -3.97
C THR A 648 -22.87 -3.89 -3.84
N ALA A 649 -22.47 -4.43 -2.68
CA ALA A 649 -21.11 -4.94 -2.48
C ALA A 649 -20.79 -6.10 -3.42
N ASN A 650 -21.69 -7.10 -3.54
CA ASN A 650 -21.49 -8.24 -4.44
C ASN A 650 -21.40 -7.80 -5.91
N PHE A 651 -22.29 -6.88 -6.32
CA PHE A 651 -22.28 -6.32 -7.68
C PHE A 651 -20.98 -5.58 -8.00
N MET A 652 -20.50 -4.73 -7.08
CA MET A 652 -19.26 -3.99 -7.26
C MET A 652 -18.04 -4.91 -7.27
N ARG A 653 -18.04 -5.97 -6.46
CA ARG A 653 -17.00 -7.01 -6.47
C ARG A 653 -16.96 -7.73 -7.81
N VAL A 654 -18.10 -8.22 -8.32
CA VAL A 654 -18.15 -8.90 -9.62
C VAL A 654 -17.69 -7.99 -10.76
N ILE A 655 -17.98 -6.69 -10.72
CA ILE A 655 -17.44 -5.74 -11.70
C ILE A 655 -15.90 -5.66 -11.64
N ARG A 656 -15.31 -5.66 -10.44
CA ARG A 656 -13.85 -5.64 -10.27
C ARG A 656 -13.22 -6.95 -10.73
N GLU A 657 -13.81 -8.09 -10.35
CA GLU A 657 -13.41 -9.43 -10.75
C GLU A 657 -13.48 -9.58 -12.28
N LEU A 658 -14.58 -9.19 -12.93
CA LEU A 658 -14.72 -9.25 -14.38
C LEU A 658 -13.73 -8.36 -15.12
N ARG A 659 -13.37 -7.18 -14.58
CA ARG A 659 -12.30 -6.36 -15.18
C ARG A 659 -10.96 -7.08 -15.15
N ALA A 660 -10.63 -7.72 -14.02
CA ALA A 660 -9.42 -8.52 -13.89
C ALA A 660 -9.44 -9.71 -14.86
N LEU A 661 -10.52 -10.50 -14.87
CA LEU A 661 -10.69 -11.66 -15.74
C LEU A 661 -10.55 -11.30 -17.22
N ASN A 662 -11.23 -10.26 -17.69
CA ASN A 662 -11.13 -9.84 -19.10
C ASN A 662 -9.68 -9.46 -19.50
N GLU A 663 -8.88 -8.90 -18.59
CA GLU A 663 -7.47 -8.62 -18.86
C GLU A 663 -6.63 -9.90 -18.85
N LEU A 664 -6.91 -10.85 -17.95
CA LEU A 664 -6.27 -12.18 -17.92
C LEU A 664 -6.61 -13.03 -19.14
N HIS A 665 -7.81 -12.88 -19.68
CA HIS A 665 -8.28 -13.58 -20.88
C HIS A 665 -7.63 -13.07 -22.16
N SER A 666 -7.08 -11.85 -22.15
CA SER A 666 -6.42 -11.29 -23.34
C SER A 666 -5.32 -12.23 -23.84
N SER A 667 -5.13 -12.28 -25.16
CA SER A 667 -4.08 -13.13 -25.78
C SER A 667 -2.68 -12.82 -25.24
N ARG A 668 -2.42 -11.55 -24.87
CA ARG A 668 -1.16 -11.05 -24.31
C ARG A 668 -0.80 -11.69 -22.96
N THR A 669 -1.79 -11.86 -22.09
CA THR A 669 -1.63 -12.46 -20.76
C THR A 669 -1.77 -13.98 -20.84
N GLY A 670 -2.79 -14.46 -21.54
CA GLY A 670 -2.96 -15.88 -21.85
C GLY A 670 -3.36 -16.76 -20.67
N ILE A 671 -4.09 -16.21 -19.68
CA ILE A 671 -4.62 -16.95 -18.53
C ILE A 671 -6.16 -16.99 -18.64
N PRO A 672 -6.73 -18.05 -19.23
CA PRO A 672 -8.16 -18.16 -19.45
C PRO A 672 -8.92 -18.65 -18.20
N LEU A 673 -8.80 -17.89 -17.11
CA LEU A 673 -9.34 -18.21 -15.79
C LEU A 673 -10.86 -18.04 -15.73
N THR A 674 -11.58 -18.97 -15.09
CA THR A 674 -13.01 -18.77 -14.81
C THR A 674 -13.22 -17.95 -13.53
N HIS A 675 -14.42 -17.41 -13.34
CA HIS A 675 -14.77 -16.73 -12.10
C HIS A 675 -14.74 -17.66 -10.88
N HIS A 676 -15.13 -18.93 -11.03
CA HIS A 676 -15.04 -19.92 -9.96
C HIS A 676 -13.57 -20.19 -9.58
N GLN A 677 -12.70 -20.38 -10.57
CA GLN A 677 -11.25 -20.52 -10.37
C GLN A 677 -10.64 -19.30 -9.67
N LEU A 678 -11.07 -18.07 -9.99
CA LEU A 678 -10.60 -16.84 -9.32
C LEU A 678 -10.91 -16.85 -7.83
N ARG A 679 -12.12 -17.26 -7.47
CA ARG A 679 -12.55 -17.34 -6.07
C ARG A 679 -11.86 -18.47 -5.33
N ALA A 680 -11.62 -19.60 -5.98
CA ALA A 680 -10.94 -20.75 -5.40
C ALA A 680 -9.45 -20.50 -5.13
N ILE A 681 -8.76 -19.76 -6.03
CA ILE A 681 -7.34 -19.43 -5.85
C ILE A 681 -7.13 -18.23 -4.92
N GLY A 682 -8.04 -17.24 -4.97
CA GLY A 682 -7.93 -15.99 -4.23
C GLY A 682 -7.03 -14.94 -4.89
N GLU A 683 -7.22 -13.69 -4.48
CA GLU A 683 -6.57 -12.50 -5.07
C GLU A 683 -5.04 -12.55 -4.95
N THR A 684 -4.52 -12.91 -3.76
CA THR A 684 -3.08 -12.96 -3.48
C THR A 684 -2.36 -13.97 -4.37
N CYS A 685 -2.90 -15.18 -4.48
CA CYS A 685 -2.31 -16.24 -5.28
C CYS A 685 -2.39 -15.93 -6.77
N MET A 686 -3.48 -15.32 -7.24
CA MET A 686 -3.57 -14.84 -8.63
C MET A 686 -2.48 -13.78 -8.92
N ILE A 687 -2.28 -12.80 -8.03
CA ILE A 687 -1.24 -11.78 -8.20
C ILE A 687 0.16 -12.43 -8.23
N ASN A 688 0.41 -13.41 -7.34
CA ASN A 688 1.68 -14.15 -7.34
C ASN A 688 1.90 -14.87 -8.67
N ARG A 689 0.87 -15.48 -9.27
CA ARG A 689 1.00 -16.12 -10.59
C ARG A 689 1.40 -15.14 -11.68
N LEU A 690 0.84 -13.93 -11.68
CA LEU A 690 1.23 -12.88 -12.62
C LEU A 690 2.69 -12.43 -12.40
N ILE A 691 3.14 -12.34 -11.15
CA ILE A 691 4.54 -12.06 -10.79
C ILE A 691 5.45 -13.17 -11.33
N ASP A 692 5.07 -14.43 -11.13
CA ASP A 692 5.84 -15.60 -11.55
C ASP A 692 5.95 -15.72 -13.08
N MET A 693 4.95 -15.25 -13.83
CA MET A 693 5.04 -15.13 -15.30
C MET A 693 5.82 -13.90 -15.77
N GLY A 694 6.26 -13.02 -14.86
CA GLY A 694 6.91 -11.75 -15.19
C GLY A 694 5.97 -10.66 -15.73
N ALA A 695 4.65 -10.82 -15.60
CA ALA A 695 3.64 -9.90 -16.13
C ALA A 695 3.34 -8.73 -15.15
N TYR A 696 4.39 -8.07 -14.64
CA TYR A 696 4.27 -7.08 -13.55
C TYR A 696 3.31 -5.93 -13.84
N GLY A 697 3.29 -5.40 -15.08
CA GLY A 697 2.40 -4.31 -15.45
C GLY A 697 0.92 -4.69 -15.45
N VAL A 698 0.61 -5.96 -15.74
CA VAL A 698 -0.74 -6.52 -15.60
C VAL A 698 -1.05 -6.76 -14.13
N ALA A 699 -0.10 -7.33 -13.38
CA ALA A 699 -0.23 -7.57 -11.94
C ALA A 699 -0.59 -6.31 -11.15
N VAL A 700 0.07 -5.17 -11.43
CA VAL A 700 -0.26 -3.88 -10.80
C VAL A 700 -1.70 -3.46 -11.11
N ARG A 701 -2.14 -3.54 -12.38
CA ARG A 701 -3.52 -3.15 -12.76
C ARG A 701 -4.56 -4.04 -12.09
N VAL A 702 -4.32 -5.35 -12.08
CA VAL A 702 -5.25 -6.30 -11.47
C VAL A 702 -5.30 -6.10 -9.94
N ALA A 703 -4.16 -5.90 -9.29
CA ALA A 703 -4.10 -5.56 -7.87
C ALA A 703 -4.89 -4.28 -7.55
N GLN A 704 -4.76 -3.25 -8.38
CA GLN A 704 -5.52 -2.00 -8.23
C GLN A 704 -7.04 -2.20 -8.37
N TRP A 705 -7.49 -3.09 -9.26
CA TRP A 705 -8.92 -3.36 -9.45
C TRP A 705 -9.52 -4.21 -8.33
N LEU A 706 -8.84 -5.26 -7.89
CA LEU A 706 -9.34 -6.18 -6.87
C LEU A 706 -9.19 -5.57 -5.46
N CYS A 707 -8.00 -5.07 -5.12
CA CYS A 707 -7.62 -4.72 -3.76
C CYS A 707 -7.48 -3.20 -3.51
N GLY A 708 -7.58 -2.37 -4.55
CA GLY A 708 -7.48 -0.90 -4.47
C GLY A 708 -6.07 -0.33 -4.76
N GLU A 709 -5.99 1.00 -4.95
CA GLU A 709 -4.77 1.68 -5.44
C GLU A 709 -3.60 1.74 -4.43
N SER A 710 -3.88 1.79 -3.13
CA SER A 710 -2.88 1.88 -2.05
C SER A 710 -2.69 0.54 -1.33
N SER A 711 -2.83 -0.57 -2.06
CA SER A 711 -2.76 -1.90 -1.48
C SER A 711 -1.31 -2.40 -1.37
N GLU A 712 -0.97 -3.06 -0.26
CA GLU A 712 0.30 -3.78 -0.03
C GLU A 712 0.69 -4.70 -1.21
N TYR A 713 -0.29 -5.21 -1.95
CA TYR A 713 -0.06 -6.03 -3.13
C TYR A 713 0.63 -5.28 -4.27
N VAL A 714 0.32 -4.00 -4.49
CA VAL A 714 0.98 -3.19 -5.52
C VAL A 714 2.45 -3.01 -5.18
N ASP A 715 2.73 -2.70 -3.91
CA ASP A 715 4.10 -2.54 -3.41
C ASP A 715 4.88 -3.85 -3.56
N ARG A 716 4.26 -4.99 -3.21
CA ARG A 716 4.87 -6.32 -3.40
C ARG A 716 5.21 -6.60 -4.86
N VAL A 717 4.30 -6.35 -5.80
CA VAL A 717 4.54 -6.56 -7.24
C VAL A 717 5.71 -5.72 -7.73
N LEU A 718 5.75 -4.43 -7.35
CA LEU A 718 6.82 -3.52 -7.73
C LEU A 718 8.16 -3.95 -7.14
N MET A 719 8.18 -4.41 -5.90
CA MET A 719 9.39 -4.88 -5.24
C MET A 719 9.93 -6.19 -5.82
N GLU A 720 9.06 -7.14 -6.21
CA GLU A 720 9.52 -8.34 -6.92
C GLU A 720 10.01 -8.02 -8.33
N TRP A 721 9.39 -7.06 -9.03
CA TRP A 721 9.90 -6.55 -10.30
C TRP A 721 11.31 -5.94 -10.14
N VAL A 722 11.51 -5.08 -9.14
CA VAL A 722 12.81 -4.48 -8.81
C VAL A 722 13.82 -5.57 -8.48
N ARG A 723 13.47 -6.53 -7.63
CA ARG A 723 14.34 -7.65 -7.25
C ARG A 723 14.78 -8.44 -8.48
N ARG A 724 13.86 -8.77 -9.37
CA ARG A 724 14.14 -9.50 -10.61
C ARG A 724 15.09 -8.71 -11.51
N ALA A 725 14.84 -7.42 -11.72
CA ALA A 725 15.67 -6.57 -12.57
C ALA A 725 17.10 -6.43 -12.02
N ILE A 726 17.24 -6.28 -10.69
CA ILE A 726 18.55 -6.26 -10.03
C ILE A 726 19.26 -7.61 -10.19
N ARG A 727 18.56 -8.73 -10.01
CA ARG A 727 19.13 -10.08 -10.15
C ARG A 727 19.57 -10.38 -11.58
N GLN A 728 18.83 -9.89 -12.59
CA GLN A 728 19.25 -9.99 -13.99
C GLN A 728 20.54 -9.22 -14.25
N MET A 729 20.68 -8.02 -13.69
CA MET A 729 21.93 -7.26 -13.78
C MET A 729 23.08 -7.94 -13.02
N ALA A 730 22.82 -8.53 -11.85
CA ALA A 730 23.82 -9.29 -11.09
C ALA A 730 24.37 -10.50 -11.87
N ASN A 731 23.52 -11.16 -12.65
CA ASN A 731 23.88 -12.30 -13.51
C ASN A 731 24.48 -11.88 -14.86
N SER A 732 24.37 -10.61 -15.25
CA SER A 732 24.91 -10.08 -16.49
C SER A 732 26.43 -9.85 -16.38
N PRO A 733 27.20 -10.06 -17.48
CA PRO A 733 28.62 -9.70 -17.51
C PRO A 733 28.88 -8.20 -17.24
N GLN A 734 27.87 -7.34 -17.43
CA GLN A 734 27.94 -5.89 -17.25
C GLN A 734 27.90 -5.42 -15.78
N ARG A 735 27.86 -6.32 -14.80
CA ARG A 735 27.71 -5.99 -13.36
C ARG A 735 28.75 -5.03 -12.78
N TYR A 736 29.90 -4.86 -13.44
CA TYR A 736 30.98 -3.97 -13.01
C TYR A 736 30.95 -2.60 -13.70
N GLU A 737 30.11 -2.42 -14.72
CA GLU A 737 30.05 -1.20 -15.51
C GLU A 737 29.11 -0.18 -14.86
N LYS A 738 29.56 1.08 -14.74
CA LYS A 738 28.78 2.14 -14.08
C LYS A 738 27.57 2.59 -14.90
N GLN A 739 27.70 2.62 -16.22
CA GLN A 739 26.66 3.14 -17.12
C GLN A 739 25.34 2.33 -17.07
N PRO A 740 25.33 1.00 -17.24
CA PRO A 740 24.10 0.21 -17.17
C PRO A 740 23.46 0.24 -15.77
N MET A 741 24.26 0.37 -14.70
CA MET A 741 23.72 0.55 -13.34
C MET A 741 22.96 1.86 -13.17
N ILE A 742 23.44 2.95 -13.78
CA ILE A 742 22.76 4.25 -13.72
C ILE A 742 21.45 4.22 -14.52
N GLU A 743 21.48 3.65 -15.72
CA GLU A 743 20.29 3.52 -16.57
C GLU A 743 19.21 2.65 -15.90
N LEU A 744 19.63 1.55 -15.27
CA LEU A 744 18.73 0.69 -14.50
C LEU A 744 18.14 1.44 -13.30
N GLU A 745 18.96 2.16 -12.53
CA GLU A 745 18.49 2.97 -11.41
C GLU A 745 17.47 4.01 -11.86
N GLU A 746 17.76 4.74 -12.94
CA GLU A 746 16.86 5.77 -13.44
C GLU A 746 15.52 5.19 -13.89
N LYS A 747 15.54 4.06 -14.60
CA LYS A 747 14.34 3.33 -15.02
C LYS A 747 13.51 2.88 -13.83
N LEU A 748 14.13 2.29 -12.81
CA LEU A 748 13.44 1.79 -11.62
C LEU A 748 12.89 2.94 -10.79
N SER A 749 13.73 3.93 -10.45
CA SER A 749 13.34 5.08 -9.64
C SER A 749 12.26 5.95 -10.29
N LYS A 750 12.31 6.18 -11.61
CA LYS A 750 11.26 6.93 -12.34
C LYS A 750 9.88 6.27 -12.21
N LYS A 751 9.83 4.94 -12.06
CA LYS A 751 8.57 4.23 -11.80
C LYS A 751 8.19 4.23 -10.33
N LEU A 752 9.14 3.95 -9.43
CA LEU A 752 8.88 3.94 -7.99
C LEU A 752 8.37 5.31 -7.50
N LEU A 753 8.90 6.41 -8.04
CA LEU A 753 8.43 7.77 -7.71
C LEU A 753 6.97 8.06 -8.11
N GLN A 754 6.38 7.26 -9.01
CA GLN A 754 4.95 7.36 -9.34
C GLN A 754 4.07 6.74 -8.24
N PHE A 755 4.65 5.94 -7.34
CA PHE A 755 3.99 5.24 -6.24
C PHE A 755 4.57 5.70 -4.90
N PRO A 756 3.98 6.73 -4.25
CA PRO A 756 4.53 7.33 -3.03
C PRO A 756 4.65 6.38 -1.83
N HIS A 757 3.92 5.26 -1.85
CA HIS A 757 3.90 4.26 -0.78
C HIS A 757 5.12 3.31 -0.84
N VAL A 758 5.78 3.18 -1.99
CA VAL A 758 6.91 2.26 -2.14
C VAL A 758 8.20 2.93 -1.71
N SER A 759 8.89 2.33 -0.75
CA SER A 759 10.17 2.85 -0.28
C SER A 759 11.30 2.48 -1.25
N ILE A 760 12.03 3.47 -1.76
CA ILE A 760 13.23 3.28 -2.60
C ILE A 760 14.34 2.60 -1.76
N ALA A 761 14.29 2.78 -0.45
CA ALA A 761 15.09 2.08 0.52
C ALA A 761 15.07 0.55 0.30
N ASP A 762 13.91 -0.01 0.01
CA ASP A 762 13.76 -1.46 -0.14
C ASP A 762 14.46 -1.95 -1.41
N ALA A 763 14.43 -1.15 -2.49
CA ALA A 763 15.19 -1.41 -3.70
C ALA A 763 16.70 -1.40 -3.43
N ALA A 764 17.17 -0.44 -2.62
CA ALA A 764 18.56 -0.38 -2.21
C ALA A 764 18.98 -1.58 -1.36
N ARG A 765 18.12 -2.04 -0.43
CA ARG A 765 18.35 -3.27 0.36
C ARG A 765 18.51 -4.49 -0.53
N ARG A 766 17.63 -4.66 -1.53
CA ARG A 766 17.75 -5.77 -2.51
C ARG A 766 19.03 -5.70 -3.33
N ALA A 767 19.50 -4.50 -3.68
CA ALA A 767 20.79 -4.34 -4.34
C ALA A 767 21.96 -4.78 -3.45
N ILE A 768 21.87 -4.56 -2.13
CA ILE A 768 22.88 -5.04 -1.16
C ILE A 768 22.86 -6.57 -1.08
N ASP A 769 21.67 -7.18 -0.98
CA ASP A 769 21.51 -8.64 -0.90
C ASP A 769 22.11 -9.34 -2.13
N GLU A 770 21.93 -8.76 -3.32
CA GLU A 770 22.50 -9.23 -4.59
C GLU A 770 23.97 -8.80 -4.80
N LYS A 771 24.62 -8.24 -3.76
CA LYS A 771 26.04 -7.83 -3.73
C LYS A 771 26.41 -6.72 -4.72
N LEU A 772 25.50 -5.77 -4.96
CA LEU A 772 25.66 -4.61 -5.84
C LEU A 772 25.65 -3.28 -5.06
N PRO A 773 26.71 -2.97 -4.28
CA PRO A 773 26.73 -1.80 -3.40
C PRO A 773 26.74 -0.46 -4.14
N GLN A 774 27.27 -0.42 -5.38
CA GLN A 774 27.27 0.81 -6.18
C GLN A 774 25.86 1.19 -6.61
N LEU A 775 25.03 0.21 -7.01
CA LEU A 775 23.63 0.44 -7.35
C LEU A 775 22.83 0.90 -6.12
N ALA A 776 23.05 0.26 -4.96
CA ALA A 776 22.43 0.67 -3.69
C ALA A 776 22.72 2.14 -3.35
N ARG A 777 23.97 2.60 -3.54
CA ARG A 777 24.36 4.00 -3.33
C ARG A 777 23.63 4.98 -4.27
N LEU A 778 23.26 4.55 -5.48
CA LEU A 778 22.50 5.38 -6.42
C LEU A 778 21.03 5.52 -5.97
N PHE A 779 20.38 4.43 -5.57
CA PHE A 779 19.01 4.46 -5.05
C PHE A 779 18.85 5.37 -3.82
N ILE A 780 19.80 5.27 -2.87
CA ILE A 780 19.77 6.04 -1.62
C ILE A 780 19.77 7.55 -1.87
N ARG A 781 20.38 8.04 -2.96
CA ARG A 781 20.39 9.48 -3.29
C ARG A 781 19.00 10.05 -3.55
N ARG A 782 18.03 9.21 -3.92
CA ARG A 782 16.65 9.61 -4.18
C ARG A 782 15.71 9.36 -2.99
N GLU A 783 16.17 8.64 -1.97
CA GLU A 783 15.38 8.37 -0.77
C GLU A 783 15.16 9.65 0.03
N THR A 784 13.88 9.96 0.29
CA THR A 784 13.46 11.15 1.02
C THR A 784 13.42 10.92 2.53
N ASP A 785 13.18 9.69 3.00
CA ASP A 785 13.16 9.39 4.43
C ASP A 785 14.57 9.23 5.01
N ASP A 786 14.95 10.16 5.88
CA ASP A 786 16.24 10.17 6.58
C ASP A 786 16.48 8.90 7.40
N SER A 787 15.42 8.30 7.97
CA SER A 787 15.54 7.11 8.83
C SER A 787 15.95 5.88 8.02
N ASN A 788 15.23 5.59 6.94
CA ASN A 788 15.59 4.52 6.02
C ASN A 788 16.93 4.77 5.31
N HIS A 789 17.21 6.02 4.94
CA HIS A 789 18.49 6.42 4.34
C HIS A 789 19.67 6.09 5.26
N VAL A 790 19.62 6.47 6.54
CA VAL A 790 20.67 6.16 7.53
C VAL A 790 20.80 4.65 7.73
N ARG A 791 19.69 3.92 7.83
CA ARG A 791 19.71 2.45 7.99
C ARG A 791 20.46 1.75 6.86
N ILE A 792 20.26 2.15 5.62
CA ILE A 792 20.91 1.51 4.48
C ILE A 792 22.37 1.91 4.37
N LEU A 793 22.72 3.17 4.66
CA LEU A 793 24.13 3.59 4.70
C LEU A 793 24.92 2.79 5.74
N LEU A 794 24.31 2.48 6.89
CA LEU A 794 24.90 1.57 7.88
C LEU A 794 25.07 0.14 7.34
N GLN A 795 24.11 -0.37 6.56
CA GLN A 795 24.25 -1.68 5.89
C GLN A 795 25.34 -1.71 4.79
N LEU A 796 25.65 -0.55 4.20
CA LEU A 796 26.72 -0.38 3.22
C LEU A 796 28.10 -0.11 3.86
N ASP A 797 28.19 -0.17 5.20
CA ASP A 797 29.37 0.22 6.00
C ASP A 797 29.87 1.66 5.75
N ASP A 798 29.01 2.55 5.23
CA ASP A 798 29.34 3.97 5.00
C ASP A 798 28.94 4.82 6.22
N VAL A 799 29.65 4.56 7.32
CA VAL A 799 29.50 5.24 8.60
C VAL A 799 29.61 6.78 8.51
N PRO A 800 30.61 7.38 7.84
CA PRO A 800 30.74 8.83 7.82
C PRO A 800 29.54 9.49 7.12
N ALA A 801 29.08 8.94 6.00
CA ALA A 801 27.89 9.44 5.33
C ALA A 801 26.62 9.26 6.19
N ALA A 802 26.49 8.13 6.90
CA ALA A 802 25.37 7.89 7.80
C ALA A 802 25.33 8.91 8.96
N LEU A 803 26.48 9.22 9.56
CA LEU A 803 26.59 10.17 10.66
C LEU A 803 26.31 11.61 10.20
N GLU A 804 26.83 12.03 9.05
CA GLU A 804 26.53 13.34 8.46
C GLU A 804 25.04 13.47 8.13
N ARG A 805 24.42 12.45 7.54
CA ARG A 805 22.98 12.48 7.22
C ARG A 805 22.13 12.54 8.49
N ALA A 806 22.45 11.75 9.51
CA ALA A 806 21.76 11.77 10.79
C ALA A 806 21.90 13.13 11.50
N ALA A 807 23.07 13.76 11.42
CA ALA A 807 23.31 15.09 11.94
C ALA A 807 22.49 16.17 11.20
N ASN A 808 22.45 16.09 9.87
CA ASN A 808 21.67 17.00 9.02
C ASN A 808 20.15 16.85 9.24
N ALA A 809 19.68 15.63 9.52
CA ALA A 809 18.28 15.38 9.86
C ALA A 809 17.86 15.99 11.22
N GLN A 810 18.84 16.37 12.06
CA GLN A 810 18.62 16.93 13.41
C GLN A 810 17.71 16.05 14.30
N ARG A 811 17.67 14.74 14.07
CA ARG A 811 16.89 13.77 14.86
C ARG A 811 17.84 13.04 15.82
N PRO A 812 17.76 13.28 17.14
CA PRO A 812 18.65 12.64 18.11
C PRO A 812 18.59 11.10 18.08
N GLN A 813 17.43 10.53 17.77
CA GLN A 813 17.23 9.07 17.68
C GLN A 813 18.11 8.43 16.58
N LEU A 814 18.22 9.08 15.41
CA LEU A 814 19.03 8.57 14.30
C LEU A 814 20.52 8.65 14.64
N ILE A 815 20.94 9.74 15.28
CA ILE A 815 22.32 9.90 15.73
C ILE A 815 22.68 8.83 16.76
N HIS A 816 21.80 8.57 17.74
CA HIS A 816 22.01 7.46 18.69
C HIS A 816 22.10 6.11 18.00
N GLN A 817 21.30 5.85 16.97
CA GLN A 817 21.37 4.60 16.21
C GLN A 817 22.75 4.43 15.55
N VAL A 818 23.27 5.47 14.89
CA VAL A 818 24.60 5.46 14.26
C VAL A 818 25.71 5.31 15.31
N VAL A 819 25.63 6.05 16.42
CA VAL A 819 26.63 5.98 17.50
C VAL A 819 26.67 4.61 18.15
N ARG A 820 25.51 3.98 18.41
CA ARG A 820 25.48 2.60 18.95
C ARG A 820 26.08 1.59 17.97
N HIS A 821 25.76 1.70 16.68
CA HIS A 821 26.34 0.83 15.67
C HIS A 821 27.87 0.97 15.61
N LEU A 822 28.36 2.21 15.68
CA LEU A 822 29.78 2.54 15.79
C LEU A 822 30.46 1.92 17.01
N MET A 823 29.81 2.00 18.18
CA MET A 823 30.31 1.41 19.43
C MET A 823 30.41 -0.11 19.38
N THR A 824 29.56 -0.78 18.59
CA THR A 824 29.61 -2.24 18.39
C THR A 824 30.60 -2.69 17.31
N GLY A 825 30.84 -1.85 16.29
CA GLY A 825 31.55 -2.26 15.07
C GLY A 825 33.00 -1.78 14.97
N GLN A 826 33.37 -0.64 15.57
CA GLN A 826 34.69 -0.04 15.42
C GLN A 826 35.46 0.10 16.74
N ARG A 827 36.77 0.33 16.63
CA ARG A 827 37.62 0.60 17.80
C ARG A 827 37.28 1.97 18.37
N ARG A 828 37.41 2.08 19.70
CA ARG A 828 37.10 3.30 20.46
C ARG A 828 37.70 4.59 19.89
N ALA A 829 38.97 4.57 19.56
CA ALA A 829 39.66 5.75 19.04
C ALA A 829 39.09 6.22 17.67
N GLU A 830 38.63 5.28 16.84
CA GLU A 830 38.16 5.56 15.47
C GLU A 830 36.76 6.20 15.51
N TYR A 831 35.84 5.64 16.29
CA TYR A 831 34.50 6.21 16.39
C TYR A 831 34.48 7.52 17.21
N GLU A 832 35.31 7.68 18.26
CA GLU A 832 35.40 8.94 19.01
C GLU A 832 35.93 10.07 18.12
N LEU A 833 36.88 9.78 17.22
CA LEU A 833 37.36 10.75 16.24
C LEU A 833 36.28 11.14 15.23
N ALA A 834 35.46 10.19 14.78
CA ALA A 834 34.36 10.45 13.85
C ALA A 834 33.27 11.31 14.50
N ILE A 835 32.86 10.98 15.74
CA ILE A 835 31.83 11.70 16.50
C ILE A 835 32.30 13.13 16.83
N ARG A 836 33.58 13.33 17.17
CA ARG A 836 34.14 14.64 17.52
C ARG A 836 33.96 15.70 16.43
N LYS A 837 33.94 15.29 15.16
CA LYS A 837 33.74 16.23 14.04
C LYS A 837 32.34 16.87 14.03
N ILE A 838 31.36 16.25 14.71
CA ILE A 838 29.96 16.67 14.71
C ILE A 838 29.55 17.01 16.15
N PRO A 839 29.44 18.31 16.51
CA PRO A 839 29.17 18.75 17.88
C PRO A 839 27.90 18.14 18.51
N LEU A 840 26.82 18.03 17.73
CA LEU A 840 25.56 17.44 18.21
C LEU A 840 25.71 15.96 18.56
N ALA A 841 26.45 15.20 17.75
CA ALA A 841 26.72 13.79 18.02
C ALA A 841 27.61 13.60 19.26
N GLN A 842 28.56 14.52 19.47
CA GLN A 842 29.41 14.53 20.67
C GLN A 842 28.59 14.74 21.94
N CYS A 843 27.64 15.68 21.94
CA CYS A 843 26.75 15.90 23.10
C CYS A 843 25.90 14.66 23.40
N LEU A 844 25.29 14.06 22.38
CA LEU A 844 24.46 12.87 22.54
C LEU A 844 25.27 11.65 22.98
N TYR A 845 26.51 11.50 22.50
CA TYR A 845 27.42 10.46 22.98
C TYR A 845 27.79 10.66 24.45
N GLN A 846 28.05 11.91 24.88
CA GLN A 846 28.27 12.22 26.30
C GLN A 846 27.06 11.85 27.16
N ASP A 847 25.85 12.18 26.72
CA ASP A 847 24.61 11.81 27.42
C ASP A 847 24.40 10.29 27.47
N LEU A 848 24.68 9.58 26.38
CA LEU A 848 24.60 8.11 26.31
C LEU A 848 25.59 7.46 27.30
N VAL A 849 26.85 7.92 27.32
CA VAL A 849 27.88 7.44 28.27
C VAL A 849 27.47 7.72 29.72
N ARG A 850 26.76 8.82 29.97
CA ARG A 850 26.23 9.16 31.28
C ARG A 850 25.09 8.22 31.71
N GLN A 851 24.23 7.78 30.79
CA GLN A 851 23.06 6.94 31.06
C GLN A 851 23.37 5.44 31.12
N GLU A 852 24.21 4.91 30.24
CA GLU A 852 24.51 3.47 30.19
C GLU A 852 25.37 2.97 31.37
N SER A 853 25.87 3.89 32.20
CA SER A 853 26.86 3.60 33.23
C SER A 853 26.39 4.01 34.64
N ASP A 854 25.28 3.46 35.15
CA ASP A 854 24.91 3.57 36.58
C ASP A 854 25.85 2.78 37.54
N GLY A 855 27.07 2.42 37.08
CA GLY A 855 28.11 1.72 37.85
C GLY A 855 29.39 2.55 38.05
N LYS A 856 30.23 2.10 39.00
CA LYS A 856 31.50 2.74 39.46
C LYS A 856 32.54 3.13 38.38
N GLY A 857 32.33 2.79 37.10
CA GLY A 857 33.22 3.09 35.97
C GLY A 857 32.86 4.35 35.16
N ALA A 858 31.63 4.86 35.27
CA ALA A 858 31.06 5.93 34.43
C ALA A 858 31.85 7.23 34.44
N GLY A 859 32.27 7.62 35.64
CA GLY A 859 32.90 8.90 35.86
C GLY A 859 34.29 8.99 35.21
N ARG A 860 34.99 7.87 35.03
CA ARG A 860 36.32 7.85 34.40
C ARG A 860 36.23 8.06 32.90
N GLN A 861 35.23 7.46 32.24
CA GLN A 861 35.04 7.61 30.80
C GLN A 861 34.54 9.02 30.46
N MET A 862 33.60 9.55 31.24
CA MET A 862 33.16 10.94 31.11
C MET A 862 34.31 11.91 31.34
N LEU A 863 35.10 11.71 32.41
CA LEU A 863 36.27 12.56 32.70
C LEU A 863 37.28 12.56 31.55
N ALA A 864 37.60 11.39 30.98
CA ALA A 864 38.51 11.31 29.83
C ALA A 864 38.00 12.12 28.61
N LEU A 865 36.68 12.12 28.36
CA LEU A 865 36.09 12.91 27.28
C LEU A 865 36.15 14.42 27.58
N LEU A 866 35.92 14.82 28.83
CA LEU A 866 36.02 16.22 29.27
C LEU A 866 37.46 16.74 29.23
N GLU A 867 38.44 15.90 29.61
CA GLU A 867 39.87 16.19 29.52
C GLU A 867 40.32 16.37 28.06
N GLN A 868 39.91 15.48 27.17
CA GLN A 868 40.18 15.60 25.73
C GLN A 868 39.55 16.84 25.09
N ALA A 869 38.40 17.29 25.59
CA ALA A 869 37.71 18.49 25.13
C ALA A 869 38.22 19.79 25.76
N SER A 870 39.12 19.71 26.76
CA SER A 870 39.56 20.85 27.58
C SER A 870 38.41 21.64 28.21
N ASP A 871 37.31 20.98 28.55
CA ASP A 871 36.14 21.59 29.20
C ASP A 871 36.35 21.68 30.71
N PHE A 872 37.15 22.67 31.14
CA PHE A 872 37.57 22.83 32.53
C PHE A 872 36.41 23.15 33.50
N GLU A 873 35.33 23.76 33.01
CA GLU A 873 34.15 24.07 33.82
C GLU A 873 33.44 22.77 34.26
N ARG A 874 33.15 21.88 33.30
CA ARG A 874 32.52 20.59 33.61
C ARG A 874 33.46 19.64 34.35
N GLN A 875 34.76 19.70 34.09
CA GLN A 875 35.75 18.95 34.89
C GLN A 875 35.73 19.38 36.37
N THR A 876 35.65 20.69 36.63
CA THR A 876 35.55 21.24 37.99
C THR A 876 34.29 20.72 38.69
N LEU A 877 33.14 20.81 38.02
CA LEU A 877 31.86 20.29 38.55
C LEU A 877 31.90 18.78 38.82
N TYR A 878 32.52 18.00 37.93
CA TYR A 878 32.68 16.55 38.09
C TYR A 878 33.49 16.22 39.35
N HIS A 879 34.63 16.89 39.56
CA HIS A 879 35.47 16.68 40.73
C HIS A 879 34.80 17.16 42.03
N LEU A 880 33.97 18.20 41.98
CA LEU A 880 33.18 18.66 43.13
C LEU A 880 32.07 17.66 43.51
N ASP A 881 31.34 17.11 42.54
CA ASP A 881 30.33 16.06 42.77
C ASP A 881 30.97 14.79 43.33
N ALA A 882 32.14 14.41 42.80
CA ALA A 882 32.93 13.31 43.35
C ALA A 882 33.35 13.58 44.81
N ALA A 883 33.78 14.81 45.13
CA ALA A 883 34.14 15.18 46.50
C ALA A 883 32.93 15.20 47.46
N GLN A 884 31.72 15.46 46.97
CA GLN A 884 30.50 15.43 47.77
C GLN A 884 30.03 14.00 48.09
N LYS A 885 30.15 13.09 47.13
CA LYS A 885 29.73 11.68 47.28
C LYS A 885 30.73 10.82 48.06
N GLU A 886 32.00 11.23 48.08
CA GLU A 886 33.07 10.43 48.68
C GLU A 886 32.99 10.39 50.22
N LYS A 887 33.03 9.19 50.78
CA LYS A 887 33.00 8.97 52.24
C LYS A 887 34.39 9.00 52.84
N ASN A 888 35.40 8.63 52.05
CA ASN A 888 36.79 8.61 52.48
C ASN A 888 37.37 10.04 52.51
N PRO A 889 37.83 10.52 53.68
CA PRO A 889 38.30 11.90 53.79
C PRO A 889 39.54 12.24 52.95
N SER A 890 40.44 11.28 52.76
CA SER A 890 41.65 11.42 51.93
C SER A 890 41.31 11.49 50.44
N GLU A 891 40.39 10.67 49.97
CA GLU A 891 39.93 10.66 48.57
C GLU A 891 39.10 11.91 48.26
N ARG A 892 38.27 12.37 49.20
CA ARG A 892 37.57 13.65 49.13
C ARG A 892 38.56 14.82 48.95
N LEU A 893 39.65 14.84 49.71
CA LEU A 893 40.68 15.87 49.58
C LEU A 893 41.38 15.81 48.22
N ASN A 894 41.66 14.61 47.70
CA ASN A 894 42.26 14.45 46.37
C ASN A 894 41.31 14.93 45.25
N SER A 895 40.02 14.67 45.37
CA SER A 895 39.02 15.19 44.41
C SER A 895 38.92 16.72 44.45
N LEU A 896 38.97 17.34 45.64
CA LEU A 896 39.02 18.80 45.78
C LEU A 896 40.28 19.42 45.17
N ARG A 897 41.44 18.76 45.31
CA ARG A 897 42.69 19.20 44.66
C ARG A 897 42.57 19.18 43.14
N ARG A 898 42.01 18.11 42.57
CA ARG A 898 41.77 18.04 41.12
C ARG A 898 40.74 19.07 40.65
N ALA A 899 39.71 19.36 41.45
CA ALA A 899 38.77 20.44 41.17
C ALA A 899 39.48 21.81 41.15
N LYS A 900 40.44 22.03 42.05
CA LYS A 900 41.26 23.25 42.06
C LYS A 900 42.11 23.35 40.79
N ASP A 901 42.80 22.29 40.40
CA ASP A 901 43.67 22.30 39.21
C ASP A 901 42.87 22.57 37.93
N ALA A 902 41.64 22.03 37.84
CA ALA A 902 40.70 22.32 36.76
C ALA A 902 40.20 23.78 36.80
N ALA A 903 39.82 24.31 37.97
CA ALA A 903 39.38 25.69 38.14
C ALA A 903 40.49 26.73 37.84
N HIS A 904 41.73 26.41 38.21
CA HIS A 904 42.90 27.21 37.84
C HIS A 904 43.07 27.25 36.31
N SER A 905 42.88 26.11 35.64
CA SER A 905 42.96 26.01 34.18
C SER A 905 41.79 26.73 33.48
N LEU A 906 40.64 26.87 34.14
CA LEU A 906 39.50 27.68 33.68
C LEU A 906 39.79 29.20 33.73
N GLY A 907 40.61 29.64 34.69
CA GLY A 907 40.99 31.05 34.87
C GLY A 907 40.04 31.87 35.77
N ASP A 908 39.06 31.24 36.42
CA ASP A 908 38.16 31.90 37.38
C ASP A 908 38.78 31.91 38.80
N ARG A 909 39.39 33.04 39.14
CA ARG A 909 40.06 33.24 40.45
C ARG A 909 39.11 33.15 41.63
N ALA A 910 37.84 33.53 41.47
CA ALA A 910 36.89 33.53 42.58
C ALA A 910 36.53 32.10 42.98
N ILE A 911 36.28 31.23 41.99
CA ILE A 911 36.00 29.80 42.22
C ILE A 911 37.25 29.11 42.77
N GLU A 912 38.43 29.40 42.22
CA GLU A 912 39.69 28.84 42.69
C GLU A 912 39.95 29.19 44.16
N GLU A 913 39.76 30.46 44.56
CA GLU A 913 39.91 30.89 45.95
C GLU A 913 38.95 30.15 46.89
N ILE A 914 37.68 30.01 46.50
CA ILE A 914 36.67 29.28 47.29
C ILE A 914 37.06 27.80 47.43
N ILE A 915 37.45 27.12 46.35
CA ILE A 915 37.86 25.72 46.39
C ILE A 915 39.13 25.57 47.23
N ASN A 916 40.07 26.50 47.12
CA ASN A 916 41.31 26.51 47.89
C ASN A 916 41.04 26.67 49.40
N ASP A 917 40.11 27.54 49.78
CA ASP A 917 39.68 27.73 51.17
C ASP A 917 39.00 26.47 51.73
N VAL A 918 38.12 25.85 50.95
CA VAL A 918 37.48 24.58 51.33
C VAL A 918 38.51 23.46 51.45
N THR A 919 39.45 23.37 50.51
CA THR A 919 40.53 22.37 50.52
C THR A 919 41.45 22.55 51.73
N ALA A 920 41.78 23.79 52.09
CA ALA A 920 42.61 24.12 53.25
C ALA A 920 41.89 23.82 54.58
N PHE A 921 40.56 23.97 54.63
CA PHE A 921 39.76 23.73 55.82
C PHE A 921 39.43 22.24 56.07
N THR A 922 39.36 21.44 55.01
CA THR A 922 38.95 20.02 55.07
C THR A 922 39.79 19.18 56.05
N PRO A 923 41.14 19.26 56.10
CA PRO A 923 41.95 18.51 57.08
C PRO A 923 41.55 18.76 58.53
N SER A 924 41.31 20.02 58.90
CA SER A 924 40.88 20.41 60.25
C SER A 924 39.48 19.89 60.60
N GLN A 925 38.58 19.72 59.62
CA GLN A 925 37.27 19.10 59.83
C GLN A 925 37.38 17.59 60.07
N ILE A 926 38.33 16.92 59.41
CA ILE A 926 38.58 15.48 59.52
C ILE A 926 39.06 15.16 60.93
N GLU A 927 40.02 15.93 61.45
CA GLU A 927 40.52 15.80 62.83
C GLU A 927 39.40 15.95 63.88
N ARG A 928 38.41 16.82 63.60
CA ARG A 928 37.29 17.11 64.51
C ARG A 928 36.08 16.19 64.34
N ARG A 929 36.07 15.30 63.34
CA ARG A 929 34.92 14.46 62.95
C ARG A 929 33.63 15.25 62.63
N GLN A 930 33.76 16.50 62.18
CA GLN A 930 32.65 17.42 61.85
C GLN A 930 32.63 17.74 60.35
N THR A 931 32.48 16.72 59.49
CA THR A 931 32.67 16.81 58.03
C THR A 931 31.61 17.61 57.26
N HIS A 932 30.51 17.99 57.91
CA HIS A 932 29.37 18.68 57.31
C HIS A 932 29.25 20.16 57.71
N MET A 933 30.09 20.66 58.62
CA MET A 933 29.97 22.03 59.11
C MET A 933 30.66 23.03 58.18
N SER A 934 30.00 24.13 57.84
CA SER A 934 30.64 25.18 57.05
C SER A 934 31.72 25.92 57.86
N ILE A 935 32.60 26.64 57.16
CA ILE A 935 33.59 27.54 57.79
C ILE A 935 32.88 28.56 58.71
N ARG A 936 31.70 29.04 58.32
CA ARG A 936 30.91 29.96 59.15
C ARG A 936 30.34 29.27 60.38
N ASP A 937 29.74 28.08 60.22
CA ASP A 937 29.11 27.36 61.34
C ASP A 937 30.13 26.95 62.40
N THR A 938 31.33 26.58 61.97
CA THR A 938 32.43 26.30 62.90
C THR A 938 32.88 27.55 63.65
N VAL A 939 32.99 28.71 63.00
CA VAL A 939 33.28 29.97 63.72
C VAL A 939 32.17 30.35 64.69
N LEU A 940 30.90 30.09 64.36
CA LEU A 940 29.76 30.34 65.26
C LEU A 940 29.78 29.42 66.48
N GLU A 941 30.07 28.13 66.30
CA GLU A 941 30.14 27.15 67.39
C GLU A 941 31.30 27.48 68.36
N TYR A 942 32.49 27.72 67.82
CA TYR A 942 33.70 28.00 68.61
C TYR A 942 33.89 29.48 68.97
N ALA A 943 32.86 30.31 68.85
CA ALA A 943 32.92 31.76 69.12
C ALA A 943 33.42 32.12 70.53
N HIS A 944 33.33 31.19 71.48
CA HIS A 944 33.78 31.32 72.87
C HIS A 944 35.29 31.10 73.06
N ASP A 945 35.99 30.54 72.06
CA ASP A 945 37.39 30.14 72.12
C ASP A 945 38.22 30.99 71.14
N ALA A 946 38.78 32.09 71.65
CA ALA A 946 39.54 33.06 70.84
C ALA A 946 40.79 32.45 70.18
N GLN A 947 41.40 31.43 70.79
CA GLN A 947 42.60 30.79 70.24
C GLN A 947 42.24 29.91 69.03
N LYS A 948 41.15 29.14 69.11
CA LYS A 948 40.68 28.34 67.98
C LYS A 948 40.21 29.20 66.81
N ILE A 949 39.55 30.33 67.08
CA ILE A 949 39.14 31.27 66.02
C ILE A 949 40.36 31.89 65.32
N ALA A 950 41.41 32.24 66.07
CA ALA A 950 42.66 32.73 65.50
C ALA A 950 43.34 31.69 64.61
N GLN A 951 43.33 30.41 65.01
CA GLN A 951 43.82 29.30 64.19
C GLN A 951 43.00 29.14 62.90
N ILE A 952 41.66 29.12 62.99
CA ILE A 952 40.77 29.01 61.83
C ILE A 952 40.96 30.20 60.87
N ARG A 953 41.12 31.41 61.42
CA ARG A 953 41.39 32.63 60.64
C ARG A 953 42.69 32.51 59.85
N HIS A 954 43.77 32.01 60.47
CA HIS A 954 45.06 31.85 59.79
C HIS A 954 44.99 30.75 58.73
N GLN A 955 44.25 29.67 58.99
CA GLN A 955 44.09 28.55 58.04
C GLN A 955 43.30 28.94 56.78
N VAL A 956 42.23 29.73 56.93
CA VAL A 956 41.28 30.04 55.85
C VAL A 956 41.42 31.50 55.34
N LYS A 957 42.45 32.23 55.78
CA LYS A 957 42.70 33.65 55.41
C LYS A 957 41.47 34.58 55.53
N LEU A 958 40.60 34.33 56.51
CA LEU A 958 39.38 35.12 56.71
C LEU A 958 39.71 36.58 57.09
N SER A 959 38.91 37.52 56.59
CA SER A 959 39.08 38.94 56.92
C SER A 959 38.73 39.22 58.39
N GLU A 960 39.41 40.20 59.00
CA GLU A 960 39.16 40.58 60.40
C GLU A 960 37.70 40.97 60.65
N LYS A 961 37.09 41.67 59.70
CA LYS A 961 35.69 42.10 59.80
C LYS A 961 34.73 40.91 59.76
N GLN A 962 34.96 39.91 58.91
CA GLN A 962 34.10 38.72 58.82
C GLN A 962 34.19 37.87 60.09
N VAL A 963 35.41 37.63 60.57
CA VAL A 963 35.63 36.89 61.82
C VAL A 963 34.93 37.62 62.97
N TYR A 964 35.13 38.94 63.09
CA TYR A 964 34.52 39.75 64.14
C TYR A 964 32.98 39.76 64.09
N LEU A 965 32.38 39.78 62.89
CA LEU A 965 30.93 39.65 62.73
C LEU A 965 30.40 38.28 63.15
N TRP A 966 31.08 37.21 62.74
CA TRP A 966 30.67 35.85 63.08
C TRP A 966 30.90 35.55 64.55
N THR A 967 31.95 36.08 65.19
CA THR A 967 32.14 35.92 66.64
C THR A 967 31.07 36.63 67.44
N ILE A 968 30.67 37.86 67.06
CA ILE A 968 29.51 38.56 67.67
C ILE A 968 28.27 37.69 67.59
N GLU A 969 27.98 37.17 66.39
CA GLU A 969 26.80 36.36 66.15
C GLU A 969 26.83 35.04 66.96
N GLY A 970 27.99 34.37 67.01
CA GLY A 970 28.19 33.12 67.73
C GLY A 970 28.14 33.28 69.25
N LEU A 971 28.70 34.36 69.81
CA LEU A 971 28.64 34.65 71.25
C LEU A 971 27.20 34.89 71.71
N VAL A 972 26.39 35.60 70.92
CA VAL A 972 24.96 35.79 71.20
C VAL A 972 24.21 34.45 71.07
N LYS A 973 24.46 33.68 70.01
CA LYS A 973 23.83 32.36 69.78
C LYS A 973 24.11 31.39 70.93
N ASN A 974 25.35 31.32 71.40
CA ASN A 974 25.79 30.49 72.54
C ASN A 974 25.43 31.08 73.90
N GLY A 975 24.86 32.28 73.90
CA GLY A 975 24.31 32.95 75.06
C GLY A 975 25.31 33.55 76.04
N ARG A 976 26.57 33.73 75.63
CA ARG A 976 27.68 34.24 76.45
C ARG A 976 27.73 35.78 76.38
N MET A 977 26.82 36.44 77.08
CA MET A 977 26.68 37.92 77.01
C MET A 977 27.82 38.67 77.71
N GLU A 978 28.45 38.07 78.73
CA GLU A 978 29.59 38.67 79.43
C GLU A 978 30.78 38.86 78.47
N GLN A 979 31.14 37.83 77.72
CA GLN A 979 32.20 37.88 76.72
C GLN A 979 31.87 38.84 75.56
N LEU A 980 30.59 38.93 75.18
CA LEU A 980 30.12 39.90 74.20
C LEU A 980 30.28 41.34 74.72
N PHE A 981 29.97 41.56 76.00
CA PHE A 981 30.11 42.86 76.66
C PHE A 981 31.59 43.27 76.78
N ASP A 982 32.47 42.34 77.15
CA ASP A 982 33.92 42.54 77.18
C ASP A 982 34.46 42.90 75.80
N MET A 983 34.00 42.20 74.76
CA MET A 983 34.37 42.49 73.37
C MET A 983 33.90 43.89 72.95
N ALA A 984 32.74 44.35 73.45
CA ALA A 984 32.22 45.69 73.22
C ALA A 984 32.90 46.79 74.08
N GLN A 985 33.74 46.46 75.06
CA GLN A 985 34.55 47.47 75.76
C GLN A 985 35.69 48.00 74.90
N ARG A 986 36.17 47.19 73.95
CA ARG A 986 37.18 47.61 72.98
C ARG A 986 36.50 48.26 71.77
N LYS A 987 37.20 49.18 71.11
CA LYS A 987 36.71 49.83 69.88
C LYS A 987 36.49 48.77 68.79
N SER A 988 35.23 48.53 68.42
CA SER A 988 34.85 47.54 67.41
C SER A 988 35.23 48.00 65.99
N PRO A 989 35.94 47.17 65.19
CA PRO A 989 36.27 47.48 63.79
C PRO A 989 35.06 47.42 62.84
N VAL A 990 33.92 46.89 63.30
CA VAL A 990 32.66 46.78 62.54
C VAL A 990 31.54 47.65 63.13
N GLY A 991 31.87 48.50 64.10
CA GLY A 991 30.91 49.29 64.86
C GLY A 991 30.09 48.46 65.85
N TYR A 992 29.13 49.10 66.53
CA TYR A 992 28.29 48.46 67.55
C TYR A 992 26.90 48.05 67.03
N VAL A 993 26.52 48.45 65.81
CA VAL A 993 25.26 48.04 65.16
C VAL A 993 25.15 46.51 65.00
N PRO A 994 26.21 45.77 64.62
CA PRO A 994 26.14 44.30 64.54
C PRO A 994 25.83 43.62 65.87
N PHE A 995 26.29 44.18 67.01
CA PHE A 995 25.98 43.67 68.35
C PHE A 995 24.47 43.74 68.61
N ILE A 996 23.85 44.88 68.28
CA ILE A 996 22.41 45.10 68.43
C ILE A 996 21.63 44.17 67.50
N LYS A 997 22.01 44.07 66.22
CA LYS A 997 21.36 43.18 65.26
C LYS A 997 21.43 41.71 65.68
N ALA A 998 22.57 41.25 66.19
CA ALA A 998 22.73 39.88 66.69
C ALA A 998 21.86 39.63 67.94
N CYS A 999 21.85 40.55 68.91
CA CYS A 999 21.03 40.44 70.12
C CYS A 999 19.53 40.36 69.80
N ILE A 1000 19.06 41.13 68.82
CA ILE A 1000 17.66 41.11 68.38
C ILE A 1000 17.34 39.82 67.63
N ARG A 1001 18.23 39.37 66.74
CA ARG A 1001 18.06 38.12 65.98
C ARG A 1001 17.85 36.91 66.90
N TYR A 1002 18.55 36.84 68.02
CA TYR A 1002 18.44 35.76 69.00
C TYR A 1002 17.57 36.11 70.23
N LYS A 1003 16.63 37.07 70.08
CA LYS A 1003 15.60 37.44 71.07
C LYS A 1003 16.12 37.87 72.46
N ARG A 1004 17.18 38.67 72.51
CA ARG A 1004 17.76 39.25 73.75
C ARG A 1004 17.75 40.79 73.73
N PRO A 1005 16.57 41.44 73.81
CA PRO A 1005 16.45 42.89 73.68
C PRO A 1005 17.05 43.68 74.87
N GLU A 1006 17.12 43.09 76.07
CA GLU A 1006 17.60 43.79 77.27
C GLU A 1006 19.06 44.26 77.16
N GLU A 1007 19.88 43.50 76.43
CA GLU A 1007 21.30 43.81 76.24
C GLU A 1007 21.53 44.90 75.17
N CYS A 1008 20.56 45.16 74.29
CA CYS A 1008 20.67 46.16 73.22
C CYS A 1008 20.89 47.57 73.76
N LYS A 1009 20.28 47.91 74.90
CA LYS A 1009 20.43 49.24 75.53
C LYS A 1009 21.89 49.56 75.87
N LYS A 1010 22.66 48.56 76.32
CA LYS A 1010 24.08 48.71 76.69
C LYS A 1010 24.95 49.05 75.47
N TYR A 1011 24.61 48.47 74.31
CA TYR A 1011 25.35 48.69 73.07
C TYR A 1011 24.92 49.96 72.34
N LEU A 1012 23.63 50.34 72.42
CA LEU A 1012 23.14 51.60 71.86
C LEU A 1012 23.90 52.81 72.40
N ALA A 1013 24.19 52.84 73.71
CA ALA A 1013 24.95 53.93 74.33
C ALA A 1013 26.35 54.13 73.72
N LYS A 1014 26.92 53.09 73.08
CA LYS A 1014 28.24 53.12 72.44
C LYS A 1014 28.19 53.41 70.93
N VAL A 1015 26.99 53.46 70.34
CA VAL A 1015 26.83 53.77 68.91
C VAL A 1015 27.02 55.28 68.73
N HIS A 1016 27.94 55.65 67.85
CA HIS A 1016 28.20 57.05 67.49
C HIS A 1016 28.18 57.17 65.98
N GLY A 1017 27.66 58.29 65.47
CA GLY A 1017 27.47 58.51 64.04
C GLY A 1017 26.02 58.31 63.61
N TYR A 1018 25.56 59.19 62.73
CA TYR A 1018 24.15 59.29 62.35
C TYR A 1018 23.63 58.04 61.64
N ALA A 1019 24.36 57.53 60.64
CA ALA A 1019 23.96 56.34 59.90
C ALA A 1019 23.86 55.11 60.80
N ASP A 1020 24.79 54.95 61.75
CA ASP A 1020 24.82 53.82 62.67
C ASP A 1020 23.75 53.93 63.76
N LEU A 1021 23.46 55.14 64.27
CA LEU A 1021 22.38 55.38 65.22
C LEU A 1021 21.01 55.13 64.59
N VAL A 1022 20.80 55.58 63.35
CA VAL A 1022 19.59 55.30 62.58
C VAL A 1022 19.46 53.79 62.34
N ALA A 1023 20.53 53.11 61.91
CA ALA A 1023 20.51 51.67 61.70
C ALA A 1023 20.28 50.86 62.98
N ALA A 1024 20.81 51.31 64.12
CA ALA A 1024 20.58 50.71 65.44
C ALA A 1024 19.12 50.86 65.87
N ASN A 1025 18.56 52.08 65.77
CA ASN A 1025 17.17 52.37 66.12
C ASN A 1025 16.17 51.63 65.23
N ILE A 1026 16.45 51.52 63.93
CA ILE A 1026 15.67 50.68 63.01
C ILE A 1026 15.74 49.21 63.46
N ALA A 1027 16.92 48.71 63.84
CA ALA A 1027 17.05 47.32 64.28
C ALA A 1027 16.21 47.04 65.53
N MET A 1028 16.20 47.94 66.53
CA MET A 1028 15.38 47.80 67.76
C MET A 1028 13.90 48.14 67.58
N LYS A 1029 13.45 48.45 66.36
CA LYS A 1029 12.07 48.88 66.06
C LYS A 1029 11.67 50.23 66.68
N ASN A 1030 12.63 51.07 67.08
CA ASN A 1030 12.39 52.44 67.53
C ASN A 1030 12.29 53.39 66.32
N TYR A 1031 11.30 53.18 65.45
CA TYR A 1031 11.18 53.90 64.18
C TYR A 1031 10.94 55.40 64.36
N VAL A 1032 10.23 55.81 65.42
CA VAL A 1032 9.93 57.23 65.70
C VAL A 1032 11.19 58.02 66.04
N GLU A 1033 12.10 57.44 66.84
CA GLU A 1033 13.37 58.09 67.18
C GLU A 1033 14.30 58.15 65.98
N ALA A 1034 14.39 57.06 65.20
CA ALA A 1034 15.14 57.05 63.94
C ALA A 1034 14.63 58.12 62.96
N ALA A 1035 13.31 58.24 62.82
CA ALA A 1035 12.69 59.22 61.93
C ALA A 1035 12.88 60.66 62.39
N LYS A 1036 12.82 60.94 63.70
CA LYS A 1036 13.14 62.27 64.25
C LYS A 1036 14.58 62.67 63.92
N MET A 1037 15.53 61.75 64.11
CA MET A 1037 16.94 62.01 63.79
C MET A 1037 17.17 62.32 62.30
N ALA A 1038 16.47 61.62 61.40
CA ALA A 1038 16.52 61.89 59.97
C ALA A 1038 15.79 63.19 59.59
N PHE A 1039 14.68 63.50 60.27
CA PHE A 1039 13.93 64.73 60.10
C PHE A 1039 14.75 65.97 60.48
N ASP A 1040 15.41 65.94 61.64
CA ASP A 1040 16.23 67.06 62.15
C ASP A 1040 17.40 67.41 61.20
N ARG A 1041 17.88 66.44 60.41
CA ARG A 1041 18.94 66.63 59.41
C ARG A 1041 18.44 66.90 57.99
N ARG A 1042 17.13 66.91 57.77
CA ARG A 1042 16.49 67.02 56.45
C ARG A 1042 16.93 65.94 55.45
N ASP A 1043 17.25 64.74 55.94
CA ASP A 1043 17.66 63.61 55.10
C ASP A 1043 16.43 62.83 54.63
N ARG A 1044 15.97 63.17 53.42
CA ARG A 1044 14.70 62.67 52.86
C ARG A 1044 14.75 61.19 52.47
N GLU A 1045 15.89 60.70 52.02
CA GLU A 1045 16.07 59.31 51.57
C GLU A 1045 16.02 58.34 52.74
N THR A 1046 16.75 58.63 53.82
CA THR A 1046 16.71 57.78 55.03
C THR A 1046 15.35 57.84 55.72
N LEU A 1047 14.69 59.00 55.75
CA LEU A 1047 13.36 59.14 56.29
C LEU A 1047 12.32 58.32 55.51
N GLN A 1048 12.39 58.31 54.17
CA GLN A 1048 11.57 57.44 53.33
C GLN A 1048 11.86 55.95 53.58
N ALA A 1049 13.13 55.57 53.72
CA ALA A 1049 13.51 54.19 54.04
C ALA A 1049 13.01 53.74 55.42
N ILE A 1050 12.97 54.65 56.41
CA ILE A 1050 12.40 54.38 57.74
C ILE A 1050 10.88 54.24 57.66
N PHE A 1051 10.21 55.06 56.86
CA PHE A 1051 8.76 55.00 56.66
C PHE A 1051 8.30 53.70 55.98
N LEU A 1052 9.03 53.24 54.97
CA LEU A 1052 8.78 51.93 54.35
C LEU A 1052 8.91 50.79 55.38
N LYS A 1053 9.89 50.87 56.27
CA LYS A 1053 10.12 49.86 57.32
C LYS A 1053 9.18 49.98 58.53
N SER A 1054 8.61 51.16 58.79
CA SER A 1054 7.73 51.38 59.94
C SER A 1054 6.29 50.89 59.71
N HIS A 1055 5.96 50.42 58.50
CA HIS A 1055 4.64 49.82 58.19
C HIS A 1055 4.30 48.63 59.10
N GLU A 1056 5.32 47.95 59.66
CA GLU A 1056 5.14 46.83 60.60
C GLU A 1056 4.60 47.25 61.99
N ASP A 1057 4.65 48.55 62.34
CA ASP A 1057 4.12 49.08 63.61
C ASP A 1057 3.17 50.27 63.36
N PRO A 1058 1.84 50.07 63.41
CA PRO A 1058 0.85 51.10 63.09
C PRO A 1058 0.98 52.38 63.93
N ALA A 1059 1.39 52.26 65.19
CA ALA A 1059 1.53 53.39 66.12
C ALA A 1059 2.74 54.28 65.77
N SER A 1060 3.82 53.66 65.30
CA SER A 1060 5.01 54.35 64.82
C SER A 1060 4.81 54.89 63.39
N TYR A 1061 4.12 54.14 62.53
CA TYR A 1061 3.86 54.51 61.13
C TYR A 1061 3.16 55.85 60.99
N GLY A 1062 2.07 56.08 61.75
CA GLY A 1062 1.34 57.36 61.72
C GLY A 1062 2.19 58.57 62.11
N LYS A 1063 3.07 58.41 63.10
CA LYS A 1063 3.98 59.46 63.57
C LYS A 1063 5.11 59.74 62.58
N VAL A 1064 5.68 58.71 61.96
CA VAL A 1064 6.70 58.86 60.92
C VAL A 1064 6.10 59.46 59.63
N ALA A 1065 4.86 59.10 59.28
CA ALA A 1065 4.12 59.68 58.15
C ALA A 1065 3.92 61.20 58.31
N GLN A 1066 3.62 61.65 59.53
CA GLN A 1066 3.52 63.08 59.85
C GLN A 1066 4.86 63.78 59.62
N LEU A 1067 5.97 63.20 60.11
CA LEU A 1067 7.31 63.76 59.93
C LEU A 1067 7.69 63.89 58.45
N ILE A 1068 7.33 62.93 57.60
CA ILE A 1068 7.56 63.02 56.14
C ILE A 1068 6.72 64.11 55.49
N ARG A 1069 5.45 64.29 55.91
CA ARG A 1069 4.60 65.36 55.34
C ARG A 1069 5.06 66.75 55.75
N SER A 1070 5.69 66.88 56.91
CA SER A 1070 6.21 68.16 57.43
C SER A 1070 7.59 68.56 56.89
N LEU A 1071 8.25 67.68 56.13
CA LEU A 1071 9.59 67.87 55.55
C LEU A 1071 9.52 68.02 54.03
#